data_AF-A0A9Q1AVJ0-F1
#
_entry.id   AF-A0A9Q1AVJ0-F1
#
_cell.length_a   1.000
_cell.length_b   1.000
_cell.length_c   1.000
_cell.angle_alpha   90.00
_cell.angle_beta   90.00
_cell.angle_gamma   90.00
#
_symmetry.space_group_name_H-M   'P 1'
#
loop_
_entity.id
_entity.type
_entity.pdbx_description
1 polymer ?
#
loop_
_entity_poly.entity_id
_entity_poly.type
_entity_poly.pdbx_seq_one_letter_code
_entity_poly.pdbx_strand_id
1 'polypeptide(L)'
;MAAAAAAGLLLGLVFPEAAEALQCYCLLCTKDNFTCTTDGLCITSITRSGNKIMRNSMCIAETDLIPKDRPFICAVSTNEGSTTMPHCCNKDFCNKIDLPIPTPGPLPGKPSPALGPVELAAVIAGPVCFVCISLMLVLYICHNRTVIHHRVPSEEDPSMDRPFISEGTTLKDLIYDMTTSGSGSGLPLLVQRTIARTIVLQESIGKGRFGEVWRGKWRGEEVAVKIFSSREERSWFREAEIYQTVMLRHENILGFIAADNKDNGTWTQLWLVSDYHEHGSLFDYLNRYTVTVEGMIKLALSTASGLAHLHMEIVGTQGKPAIAHRDLKSKNILVKKNGTCCIADLGLAVRHDSATDTIDIAPNHRVGTKRYMAPEVLDDSINMKHFESFKRADIYAMGLVFWEIARRCSIGGIHEDYQLPYYDLVPSDPSVEEMRKVVCEQKLRPNIPNRWQSCEALRVMAKIMRECWYANGAARLTALRIKKTLSQLTIVVWNTWECCIGNGMTVFQASSKNSILKICRKEYENALFSCINRNERGSVCCSYAGHHTNCREYCQAIFRTDSSPGPSQIKAVESYCASVSPQLIHCVNNYTQSYPMRNSTDSLYCCERAEDYACQTACKKILMSMKTELEIVDALIDSCKTQPLPQDPLWQCFLESSQSAHPGVTLHPPPSTGLDGAKLHCCSKANTSLCRDLCTKLYSSSWGNPPTWHEFDRLCEYSPAEVSMLTCLADVREPCQLGCRNLSYCTNFNNRPTELFRSCNAQSDQGAMNDMKLWEKGSIKMPFINIPVLDIKKCQPEMWKAIACSLQIKPCHSKSRGSIICKSDCVEILKKCGDLSKFPEGHMPESICELLSPTDDLETCIPLERYL
;
A
#
# COMPACT_ATOMS: atom_id res chain seq x y z
N MET A 1 52.30 21.23 -28.85
CA MET A 1 52.97 20.49 -27.76
C MET A 1 52.06 19.33 -27.38
N ALA A 2 52.62 18.12 -27.49
CA ALA A 2 52.20 16.77 -27.04
C ALA A 2 50.69 16.42 -27.03
N ALA A 3 50.14 15.53 -27.88
CA ALA A 3 50.50 14.19 -28.38
C ALA A 3 50.14 13.01 -27.44
N ALA A 4 49.48 12.03 -28.05
CA ALA A 4 48.70 10.89 -27.53
C ALA A 4 49.52 9.65 -27.15
N ALA A 5 48.87 8.65 -26.52
CA ALA A 5 48.64 7.27 -27.04
C ALA A 5 48.61 6.18 -25.95
N ALA A 6 48.12 5.00 -26.34
CA ALA A 6 47.48 3.94 -25.54
C ALA A 6 48.30 2.64 -25.37
N ALA A 7 47.81 1.78 -24.44
CA ALA A 7 47.72 0.29 -24.44
C ALA A 7 48.96 -0.63 -24.60
N GLY A 8 48.97 -1.76 -23.86
CA GLY A 8 49.82 -2.94 -24.12
C GLY A 8 49.91 -3.94 -22.96
N LEU A 9 50.02 -5.25 -23.24
CA LEU A 9 49.65 -6.44 -22.43
C LEU A 9 50.85 -7.43 -22.33
N LEU A 10 50.85 -8.37 -21.34
CA LEU A 10 51.47 -9.75 -21.31
C LEU A 10 52.69 -10.10 -20.39
N LEU A 11 52.40 -10.98 -19.40
CA LEU A 11 52.98 -12.31 -19.00
C LEU A 11 54.51 -12.61 -18.85
N GLY A 12 54.86 -13.32 -17.76
CA GLY A 12 56.05 -14.19 -17.63
C GLY A 12 56.29 -14.81 -16.23
N LEU A 13 56.26 -16.17 -16.13
CA LEU A 13 56.21 -17.06 -14.94
C LEU A 13 57.57 -17.39 -14.26
N VAL A 14 57.50 -17.87 -13.00
CA VAL A 14 58.59 -18.40 -12.13
C VAL A 14 58.39 -19.90 -11.85
N PHE A 15 59.47 -20.69 -11.75
CA PHE A 15 59.49 -22.12 -11.34
C PHE A 15 59.69 -22.29 -9.81
N PRO A 16 59.14 -23.34 -9.14
CA PRO A 16 59.32 -23.59 -7.70
C PRO A 16 60.40 -24.65 -7.35
N GLU A 17 61.03 -24.49 -6.17
CA GLU A 17 62.00 -25.41 -5.53
C GLU A 17 61.35 -26.64 -4.85
N ALA A 18 62.11 -27.73 -4.73
CA ALA A 18 61.68 -29.04 -4.21
C ALA A 18 61.73 -29.14 -2.67
N ALA A 19 60.75 -29.84 -2.06
CA ALA A 19 60.63 -30.05 -0.61
C ALA A 19 61.49 -31.24 -0.09
N GLU A 20 62.08 -31.10 1.11
CA GLU A 20 62.90 -32.13 1.79
C GLU A 20 62.04 -33.30 2.34
N ALA A 21 62.55 -34.54 2.25
CA ALA A 21 61.83 -35.77 2.64
C ALA A 21 61.99 -36.11 4.14
N LEU A 22 60.88 -36.52 4.79
CA LEU A 22 60.76 -36.84 6.22
C LEU A 22 61.36 -38.21 6.57
N GLN A 23 62.10 -38.35 7.67
CA GLN A 23 62.68 -39.62 8.15
C GLN A 23 61.87 -40.23 9.32
N CYS A 24 61.57 -41.53 9.30
CA CYS A 24 60.84 -42.22 10.37
C CYS A 24 61.57 -43.47 10.87
N TYR A 25 61.21 -43.92 12.08
CA TYR A 25 61.63 -45.22 12.60
C TYR A 25 60.74 -46.34 12.03
N CYS A 26 61.35 -47.39 11.52
CA CYS A 26 60.68 -48.51 10.89
C CYS A 26 61.15 -49.84 11.47
N LEU A 27 60.26 -50.55 12.17
CA LEU A 27 60.59 -51.77 12.90
C LEU A 27 60.94 -52.94 11.96
N LEU A 28 60.41 -52.92 10.74
CA LEU A 28 60.61 -53.97 9.73
C LEU A 28 61.70 -53.64 8.69
N CYS A 29 62.20 -52.41 8.66
CA CYS A 29 63.22 -51.93 7.72
C CYS A 29 64.64 -52.28 8.20
N THR A 30 64.89 -53.56 8.47
CA THR A 30 66.15 -54.05 9.06
C THR A 30 67.39 -53.81 8.18
N LYS A 31 67.21 -53.67 6.87
CA LYS A 31 68.30 -53.40 5.91
C LYS A 31 68.74 -51.93 5.90
N ASP A 32 67.86 -51.03 6.34
CA ASP A 32 68.05 -49.58 6.31
C ASP A 32 68.18 -49.00 7.74
N ASN A 33 68.86 -49.77 8.61
CA ASN A 33 69.13 -49.42 10.00
C ASN A 33 67.87 -49.05 10.82
N PHE A 34 66.73 -49.71 10.54
CA PHE A 34 65.42 -49.44 11.14
C PHE A 34 64.88 -48.03 10.85
N THR A 35 65.22 -47.46 9.70
CA THR A 35 64.75 -46.14 9.27
C THR A 35 64.13 -46.20 7.88
N CYS A 36 63.23 -45.26 7.57
CA CYS A 36 62.65 -45.08 6.24
C CYS A 36 62.39 -43.60 5.99
N THR A 37 62.31 -43.19 4.71
CA THR A 37 62.02 -41.80 4.29
C THR A 37 60.68 -41.72 3.58
N THR A 38 59.92 -40.65 3.79
CA THR A 38 58.60 -40.44 3.17
C THR A 38 58.27 -38.95 3.00
N ASP A 39 57.35 -38.62 2.10
CA ASP A 39 56.72 -37.31 1.94
C ASP A 39 55.43 -37.15 2.78
N GLY A 40 54.93 -38.25 3.37
CA GLY A 40 53.71 -38.27 4.17
C GLY A 40 53.95 -38.22 5.69
N LEU A 41 53.69 -39.32 6.39
CA LEU A 41 53.67 -39.37 7.86
C LEU A 41 54.42 -40.59 8.44
N CYS A 42 54.95 -40.42 9.65
CA CYS A 42 55.46 -41.51 10.46
C CYS A 42 54.33 -42.10 11.33
N ILE A 43 54.21 -43.43 11.40
CA ILE A 43 53.22 -44.11 12.24
C ILE A 43 53.89 -45.11 13.21
N THR A 44 53.32 -45.23 14.41
CA THR A 44 53.57 -46.33 15.33
C THR A 44 52.25 -46.80 15.96
N SER A 45 52.09 -48.10 16.19
CA SER A 45 50.84 -48.65 16.74
C SER A 45 51.09 -49.81 17.69
N ILE A 46 50.17 -49.97 18.64
CA ILE A 46 50.10 -51.14 19.52
C ILE A 46 48.76 -51.83 19.35
N THR A 47 48.78 -53.12 19.02
CA THR A 47 47.59 -53.95 18.88
C THR A 47 47.58 -55.02 19.97
N ARG A 48 46.53 -55.04 20.77
CA ARG A 48 46.26 -56.11 21.73
C ARG A 48 45.20 -57.03 21.15
N SER A 49 45.55 -58.29 20.91
CA SER A 49 44.62 -59.34 20.50
C SER A 49 44.70 -60.48 21.52
N GLY A 50 43.72 -60.56 22.41
CA GLY A 50 43.76 -61.42 23.61
C GLY A 50 44.96 -61.12 24.53
N ASN A 51 45.85 -62.11 24.69
CA ASN A 51 47.08 -62.01 25.49
C ASN A 51 48.34 -61.66 24.68
N LYS A 52 48.25 -61.54 23.35
CA LYS A 52 49.38 -61.12 22.51
C LYS A 52 49.33 -59.62 22.26
N ILE A 53 50.49 -58.99 22.40
CA ILE A 53 50.71 -57.57 22.13
C ILE A 53 51.68 -57.47 20.97
N MET A 54 51.26 -56.78 19.90
CA MET A 54 52.10 -56.51 18.72
C MET A 54 52.34 -55.02 18.61
N ARG A 55 53.60 -54.63 18.36
CA ARG A 55 53.99 -53.24 18.07
C ARG A 55 54.48 -53.15 16.64
N ASN A 56 54.12 -52.09 15.94
CA ASN A 56 54.58 -51.82 14.58
C ASN A 56 54.90 -50.34 14.41
N SER A 57 55.95 -50.02 13.64
CA SER A 57 56.32 -48.64 13.28
C SER A 57 56.81 -48.61 11.85
N MET A 58 56.37 -47.63 11.04
CA MET A 58 56.68 -47.50 9.61
C MET A 58 56.44 -46.08 9.07
N CYS A 59 56.83 -45.84 7.82
CA CYS A 59 56.51 -44.65 7.03
C CYS A 59 55.23 -44.87 6.19
N ILE A 60 54.45 -43.82 5.95
CA ILE A 60 53.32 -43.81 5.01
C ILE A 60 53.49 -42.64 4.04
N ALA A 61 53.49 -42.93 2.73
CA ALA A 61 53.58 -41.92 1.68
C ALA A 61 52.32 -41.05 1.59
N GLU A 62 52.46 -39.80 1.15
CA GLU A 62 51.34 -38.87 1.02
C GLU A 62 50.25 -39.40 0.07
N THR A 63 50.63 -40.17 -0.95
CA THR A 63 49.69 -40.81 -1.88
C THR A 63 48.78 -41.83 -1.22
N ASP A 64 49.22 -42.43 -0.10
CA ASP A 64 48.48 -43.47 0.62
C ASP A 64 47.58 -42.87 1.73
N LEU A 65 47.67 -41.55 1.96
CA LEU A 65 46.78 -40.82 2.87
C LEU A 65 45.45 -40.54 2.17
N ILE A 66 44.45 -41.40 2.41
CA ILE A 66 43.10 -41.28 1.84
C ILE A 66 42.11 -40.86 2.93
N PRO A 67 41.19 -39.89 2.67
CA PRO A 67 41.05 -39.05 1.47
C PRO A 67 41.89 -37.78 1.56
N LYS A 68 42.43 -37.34 0.41
CA LYS A 68 43.36 -36.19 0.29
C LYS A 68 42.76 -34.84 0.69
N ASP A 69 41.43 -34.73 0.69
CA ASP A 69 40.70 -33.46 0.88
C ASP A 69 40.34 -33.18 2.35
N ARG A 70 40.82 -34.01 3.30
CA ARG A 70 40.58 -33.85 4.74
C ARG A 70 41.80 -34.26 5.57
N PRO A 71 42.04 -33.63 6.73
CA PRO A 71 43.18 -33.98 7.57
C PRO A 71 43.13 -35.45 8.00
N PHE A 72 44.24 -36.17 7.82
CA PHE A 72 44.37 -37.57 8.22
C PHE A 72 44.49 -37.69 9.74
N ILE A 73 43.64 -38.53 10.35
CA ILE A 73 43.57 -38.71 11.81
C ILE A 73 43.77 -40.19 12.16
N CYS A 74 44.74 -40.49 13.02
CA CYS A 74 44.98 -41.84 13.52
C CYS A 74 44.10 -42.10 14.76
N ALA A 75 43.01 -42.82 14.56
CA ALA A 75 42.03 -43.15 15.59
C ALA A 75 42.17 -44.59 16.08
N VAL A 76 41.79 -44.83 17.33
CA VAL A 76 41.76 -46.19 17.92
C VAL A 76 40.69 -47.02 17.20
N SER A 77 41.07 -48.23 16.78
CA SER A 77 40.17 -49.19 16.15
C SER A 77 40.00 -50.41 17.05
N THR A 78 38.75 -50.82 17.31
CA THR A 78 38.41 -52.00 18.11
C THR A 78 37.51 -52.92 17.28
N ASN A 79 38.02 -54.08 16.90
CA ASN A 79 37.27 -55.14 16.22
C ASN A 79 37.21 -56.38 17.13
N GLU A 80 36.20 -57.24 16.97
CA GLU A 80 35.88 -58.39 17.85
C GLU A 80 37.11 -59.17 18.36
N GLY A 81 37.61 -58.79 19.54
CA GLY A 81 38.75 -59.42 20.24
C GLY A 81 40.12 -58.75 20.08
N SER A 82 40.26 -57.68 19.27
CA SER A 82 41.50 -56.92 19.12
C SER A 82 41.32 -55.39 19.12
N THR A 83 42.13 -54.70 19.93
CA THR A 83 42.16 -53.23 20.00
C THR A 83 43.51 -52.73 19.50
N THR A 84 43.49 -51.87 18.47
CA THR A 84 44.68 -51.21 17.92
C THR A 84 44.65 -49.72 18.22
N MET A 85 45.71 -49.22 18.85
CA MET A 85 45.90 -47.81 19.12
C MET A 85 47.08 -47.27 18.29
N PRO A 86 46.82 -46.55 17.19
CA PRO A 86 47.85 -45.93 16.37
C PRO A 86 48.18 -44.50 16.83
N HIS A 87 49.41 -44.07 16.58
CA HIS A 87 49.90 -42.71 16.74
C HIS A 87 50.65 -42.30 15.48
N CYS A 88 50.32 -41.13 14.93
CA CYS A 88 50.89 -40.61 13.69
C CYS A 88 51.44 -39.21 13.89
N CYS A 89 52.54 -38.89 13.22
CA CYS A 89 53.26 -37.63 13.40
C CYS A 89 54.12 -37.31 12.16
N ASN A 90 54.54 -36.04 12.03
CA ASN A 90 55.16 -35.47 10.83
C ASN A 90 56.51 -34.78 11.12
N LYS A 91 57.28 -35.31 12.08
CA LYS A 91 58.65 -34.83 12.40
C LYS A 91 59.62 -35.99 12.36
N ASP A 92 60.88 -35.73 12.05
CA ASP A 92 61.87 -36.80 11.93
C ASP A 92 61.92 -37.67 13.20
N PHE A 93 61.81 -38.99 13.01
CA PHE A 93 61.83 -40.05 14.02
C PHE A 93 60.80 -39.94 15.15
N CYS A 94 59.74 -39.15 14.97
CA CYS A 94 58.73 -38.89 16.00
C CYS A 94 57.93 -40.15 16.41
N ASN A 95 57.94 -41.21 15.60
CA ASN A 95 57.24 -42.46 15.87
C ASN A 95 58.06 -43.47 16.69
N LYS A 96 59.26 -43.09 17.16
CA LYS A 96 60.08 -43.88 18.09
C LYS A 96 59.65 -43.67 19.55
N ILE A 97 58.40 -44.02 19.84
CA ILE A 97 57.77 -43.88 21.16
C ILE A 97 57.12 -45.19 21.60
N ASP A 98 57.10 -45.46 22.91
CA ASP A 98 56.45 -46.64 23.50
C ASP A 98 55.00 -46.33 23.92
N LEU A 99 54.03 -46.89 23.20
CA LEU A 99 52.59 -46.69 23.49
C LEU A 99 52.08 -47.62 24.63
N PRO A 100 51.14 -47.14 25.48
CA PRO A 100 50.57 -47.93 26.58
C PRO A 100 49.55 -49.00 26.10
N ILE A 101 49.40 -50.10 26.86
CA ILE A 101 48.56 -51.26 26.48
C ILE A 101 47.08 -51.06 26.92
N PRO A 102 46.06 -51.24 26.05
CA PRO A 102 44.63 -51.06 26.40
C PRO A 102 44.06 -52.14 27.37
N THR A 103 43.10 -51.76 28.25
CA THR A 103 42.41 -52.63 29.26
C THR A 103 40.87 -52.72 29.06
N PRO A 104 40.21 -53.87 29.33
CA PRO A 104 38.76 -54.08 29.12
C PRO A 104 37.85 -53.68 30.31
N GLY A 105 36.61 -53.21 30.07
CA GLY A 105 35.65 -52.76 31.11
C GLY A 105 34.30 -53.52 31.20
N PRO A 106 33.48 -53.36 32.28
CA PRO A 106 32.30 -54.19 32.60
C PRO A 106 30.90 -53.52 32.51
N LEU A 107 29.83 -54.35 32.49
CA LEU A 107 28.36 -54.09 32.37
C LEU A 107 27.60 -53.88 33.73
N PRO A 108 26.31 -53.44 33.78
CA PRO A 108 25.73 -52.62 34.85
C PRO A 108 24.86 -53.34 35.93
N GLY A 109 24.77 -52.74 37.13
CA GLY A 109 23.87 -53.12 38.24
C GLY A 109 23.62 -51.97 39.25
N LYS A 110 22.44 -51.96 39.88
CA LYS A 110 21.70 -50.85 40.58
C LYS A 110 22.07 -50.71 42.12
N PRO A 111 21.44 -49.84 42.96
CA PRO A 111 22.06 -48.62 43.53
C PRO A 111 22.06 -48.41 45.08
N SER A 112 22.70 -47.30 45.51
CA SER A 112 22.52 -46.45 46.74
C SER A 112 23.11 -46.94 48.07
N PRO A 113 23.30 -46.08 49.13
CA PRO A 113 22.89 -44.67 49.38
C PRO A 113 24.07 -43.76 49.85
N ALA A 114 23.99 -42.48 50.24
CA ALA A 114 23.11 -41.31 50.08
C ALA A 114 23.94 -40.08 50.57
N LEU A 115 23.74 -38.90 49.98
CA LEU A 115 24.11 -37.60 50.57
C LEU A 115 22.85 -36.69 50.54
N GLY A 116 22.72 -35.82 51.55
CA GLY A 116 21.46 -35.16 51.89
C GLY A 116 20.94 -34.11 50.87
N PRO A 117 19.63 -33.76 50.95
CA PRO A 117 18.93 -33.01 49.89
C PRO A 117 19.45 -31.58 49.66
N VAL A 118 19.98 -30.94 50.70
CA VAL A 118 20.40 -29.53 50.63
C VAL A 118 21.80 -29.39 50.02
N GLU A 119 22.71 -30.32 50.33
CA GLU A 119 24.05 -30.38 49.71
C GLU A 119 23.97 -30.83 48.25
N LEU A 120 23.06 -31.74 47.92
CA LEU A 120 22.80 -32.15 46.54
C LEU A 120 22.21 -31.00 45.70
N ALA A 121 21.32 -30.18 46.28
CA ALA A 121 20.75 -29.03 45.57
C ALA A 121 21.80 -27.95 45.28
N ALA A 122 22.72 -27.66 46.21
CA ALA A 122 23.78 -26.67 45.99
C ALA A 122 24.84 -27.15 44.99
N VAL A 123 25.21 -28.43 45.03
CA VAL A 123 26.20 -29.05 44.13
C VAL A 123 25.64 -29.29 42.73
N ILE A 124 24.32 -29.40 42.55
CA ILE A 124 23.70 -29.48 41.22
C ILE A 124 23.35 -28.08 40.68
N ALA A 125 22.76 -27.21 41.50
CA ALA A 125 22.34 -25.89 41.05
C ALA A 125 23.53 -25.00 40.66
N GLY A 126 24.66 -25.06 41.37
CA GLY A 126 25.85 -24.28 41.04
C GLY A 126 26.38 -24.57 39.63
N PRO A 127 26.74 -25.83 39.31
CA PRO A 127 27.21 -26.21 37.98
C PRO A 127 26.13 -26.09 36.91
N VAL A 128 24.86 -26.38 37.21
CA VAL A 128 23.77 -26.22 36.22
C VAL A 128 23.56 -24.75 35.91
N CYS A 129 23.54 -23.86 36.90
CA CYS A 129 23.48 -22.42 36.67
C CYS A 129 24.73 -21.92 35.94
N PHE A 130 25.92 -22.42 36.28
CA PHE A 130 27.15 -22.03 35.58
C PHE A 130 27.17 -22.52 34.13
N VAL A 131 26.71 -23.73 33.86
CA VAL A 131 26.55 -24.29 32.50
C VAL A 131 25.47 -23.53 31.74
N CYS A 132 24.33 -23.20 32.36
CA CYS A 132 23.28 -22.41 31.73
C CYS A 132 23.73 -20.98 31.43
N ILE A 133 24.44 -20.33 32.35
CA ILE A 133 24.98 -18.98 32.14
C ILE A 133 26.09 -19.02 31.09
N SER A 134 26.96 -20.04 31.11
CA SER A 134 28.01 -20.22 30.11
C SER A 134 27.43 -20.53 28.73
N LEU A 135 26.37 -21.34 28.64
CA LEU A 135 25.63 -21.59 27.40
C LEU A 135 24.94 -20.33 26.91
N MET A 136 24.32 -19.54 27.80
CA MET A 136 23.71 -18.27 27.42
C MET A 136 24.76 -17.26 26.97
N LEU A 137 25.94 -17.22 27.60
CA LEU A 137 27.05 -16.36 27.21
C LEU A 137 27.70 -16.82 25.89
N VAL A 138 27.86 -18.13 25.68
CA VAL A 138 28.36 -18.72 24.42
C VAL A 138 27.34 -18.51 23.31
N LEU A 139 26.04 -18.68 23.57
CA LEU A 139 24.99 -18.37 22.60
C LEU A 139 24.95 -16.87 22.32
N TYR A 140 25.11 -16.01 23.32
CA TYR A 140 25.19 -14.56 23.15
C TYR A 140 26.43 -14.13 22.35
N ILE A 141 27.60 -14.73 22.62
CA ILE A 141 28.86 -14.46 21.90
C ILE A 141 28.83 -15.06 20.50
N CYS A 142 28.29 -16.27 20.30
CA CYS A 142 28.08 -16.88 18.99
C CYS A 142 27.07 -16.08 18.17
N HIS A 143 25.98 -15.62 18.79
CA HIS A 143 24.98 -14.78 18.13
C HIS A 143 25.57 -13.40 17.78
N ASN A 144 26.33 -12.77 18.67
CA ASN A 144 27.03 -11.52 18.35
C ASN A 144 28.16 -11.72 17.32
N ARG A 145 28.87 -12.87 17.31
CA ARG A 145 29.89 -13.17 16.30
C ARG A 145 29.30 -13.51 14.93
N THR A 146 28.16 -14.20 14.85
CA THR A 146 27.45 -14.41 13.57
C THR A 146 26.83 -13.11 13.06
N VAL A 147 26.40 -12.20 13.96
CA VAL A 147 25.92 -10.86 13.58
C VAL A 147 27.07 -9.94 13.14
N ILE A 148 28.29 -10.09 13.67
CA ILE A 148 29.47 -9.27 13.30
C ILE A 148 30.19 -9.80 12.06
N HIS A 149 30.32 -11.13 11.84
CA HIS A 149 30.99 -11.69 10.65
C HIS A 149 30.14 -11.70 9.37
N HIS A 150 28.85 -11.36 9.42
CA HIS A 150 28.02 -11.17 8.22
C HIS A 150 28.06 -9.74 7.63
N ARG A 151 28.96 -8.88 8.11
CA ARG A 151 29.31 -7.63 7.42
C ARG A 151 30.65 -7.77 6.68
N VAL A 152 30.54 -7.71 5.35
CA VAL A 152 31.53 -7.24 4.34
C VAL A 152 32.36 -8.33 3.62
N PRO A 153 32.63 -8.15 2.29
CA PRO A 153 32.50 -9.18 1.25
C PRO A 153 33.83 -9.55 0.56
N SER A 154 33.82 -10.57 -0.30
CA SER A 154 34.80 -10.78 -1.39
C SER A 154 34.24 -11.83 -2.34
N GLU A 155 33.92 -11.47 -3.59
CA GLU A 155 34.80 -11.60 -4.78
C GLU A 155 35.01 -13.05 -5.22
N GLU A 156 34.38 -13.43 -6.32
CA GLU A 156 35.01 -14.24 -7.38
C GLU A 156 34.29 -14.04 -8.73
N ASP A 157 35.10 -14.05 -9.78
CA ASP A 157 35.00 -13.40 -11.10
C ASP A 157 34.07 -14.14 -12.12
N PRO A 158 33.64 -13.48 -13.21
CA PRO A 158 32.54 -13.90 -14.07
C PRO A 158 33.00 -14.66 -15.31
N SER A 159 32.41 -15.82 -15.58
CA SER A 159 32.31 -16.29 -16.97
C SER A 159 31.12 -17.21 -17.17
N MET A 160 30.23 -16.76 -18.05
CA MET A 160 29.28 -17.58 -18.83
C MET A 160 28.13 -18.25 -18.09
N ASP A 161 27.06 -17.49 -17.87
CA ASP A 161 25.80 -17.71 -18.60
C ASP A 161 24.90 -16.48 -18.36
N ARG A 162 24.70 -15.65 -19.40
CA ARG A 162 23.76 -14.52 -19.37
C ARG A 162 22.36 -15.05 -19.63
N PRO A 163 21.40 -14.97 -18.69
CA PRO A 163 20.00 -14.86 -19.07
C PRO A 163 19.74 -13.41 -19.46
N PHE A 164 19.13 -13.20 -20.63
CA PHE A 164 18.57 -11.92 -21.05
C PHE A 164 17.74 -11.30 -19.92
N ILE A 165 18.16 -10.16 -19.35
CA ILE A 165 17.35 -9.12 -18.68
C ILE A 165 18.31 -7.96 -18.32
N SER A 166 17.90 -6.71 -18.56
CA SER A 166 18.74 -5.51 -18.35
C SER A 166 18.97 -5.19 -16.87
N GLU A 167 20.15 -4.65 -16.55
CA GLU A 167 20.41 -3.99 -15.25
C GLU A 167 19.34 -2.92 -14.99
N GLY A 168 18.70 -2.98 -13.81
CA GLY A 168 17.69 -2.00 -13.38
C GLY A 168 16.25 -2.51 -13.27
N THR A 169 15.96 -3.77 -13.57
CA THR A 169 14.62 -4.36 -13.40
C THR A 169 14.38 -4.85 -11.96
N THR A 170 13.34 -4.36 -11.30
CA THR A 170 12.94 -4.79 -9.95
C THR A 170 12.13 -6.10 -9.99
N LEU A 171 11.99 -6.81 -8.87
CA LEU A 171 11.14 -8.00 -8.79
C LEU A 171 9.69 -7.70 -9.19
N LYS A 172 9.23 -6.49 -8.84
CA LYS A 172 7.90 -6.00 -9.23
C LYS A 172 7.78 -5.88 -10.74
N ASP A 173 8.81 -5.42 -11.42
CA ASP A 173 8.82 -5.28 -12.89
C ASP A 173 8.82 -6.65 -13.57
N LEU A 174 9.59 -7.62 -13.07
CA LEU A 174 9.59 -8.99 -13.61
C LEU A 174 8.23 -9.69 -13.45
N ILE A 175 7.57 -9.50 -12.31
CA ILE A 175 6.24 -10.06 -12.07
C ILE A 175 5.19 -9.33 -12.92
N TYR A 176 5.31 -8.00 -13.07
CA TYR A 176 4.37 -7.19 -13.85
C TYR A 176 4.47 -7.50 -15.35
N ASP A 177 5.67 -7.52 -15.92
CA ASP A 177 5.91 -7.75 -17.35
C ASP A 177 5.47 -9.15 -17.79
N MET A 178 5.58 -10.17 -16.94
CA MET A 178 5.15 -11.54 -17.27
C MET A 178 3.65 -11.79 -17.03
N THR A 179 2.97 -10.95 -16.25
CA THR A 179 1.50 -11.05 -16.04
C THR A 179 0.66 -10.43 -17.16
N THR A 180 1.28 -9.68 -18.09
CA THR A 180 0.58 -9.13 -19.27
C THR A 180 0.26 -10.18 -20.34
N SER A 181 0.91 -11.36 -20.29
CA SER A 181 0.55 -12.52 -21.12
C SER A 181 -0.47 -13.42 -20.44
N GLY A 182 -1.66 -12.88 -20.18
CA GLY A 182 -2.99 -13.54 -20.19
C GLY A 182 -3.25 -14.95 -19.60
N SER A 183 -2.33 -15.65 -18.93
CA SER A 183 -2.45 -17.10 -18.67
C SER A 183 -2.38 -17.53 -17.19
N GLY A 184 -2.34 -16.61 -16.24
CA GLY A 184 -2.55 -16.93 -14.82
C GLY A 184 -1.32 -16.79 -13.90
N SER A 185 -1.63 -16.24 -12.72
CA SER A 185 -0.84 -15.99 -11.51
C SER A 185 0.47 -16.78 -11.32
N GLY A 186 1.59 -16.20 -11.73
CA GLY A 186 2.95 -16.66 -11.41
C GLY A 186 3.91 -16.59 -12.59
N LEU A 187 5.21 -16.78 -12.33
CA LEU A 187 6.21 -16.97 -13.39
C LEU A 187 5.88 -18.22 -14.22
N PRO A 188 6.09 -18.22 -15.55
CA PRO A 188 5.82 -19.39 -16.40
C PRO A 188 6.54 -20.65 -15.88
N LEU A 189 5.87 -21.81 -15.96
CA LEU A 189 6.34 -23.12 -15.47
C LEU A 189 7.79 -23.48 -15.88
N LEU A 190 8.24 -22.99 -17.04
CA LEU A 190 9.61 -23.22 -17.55
C LEU A 190 10.69 -22.45 -16.78
N VAL A 191 10.36 -21.29 -16.18
CA VAL A 191 11.27 -20.48 -15.34
C VAL A 191 11.28 -20.97 -13.89
N GLN A 192 10.19 -21.60 -13.44
CA GLN A 192 10.00 -22.02 -12.05
C GLN A 192 11.09 -22.99 -11.55
N ARG A 193 11.71 -23.82 -12.41
CA ARG A 193 12.70 -24.87 -12.02
C ARG A 193 14.12 -24.39 -11.71
N THR A 194 14.35 -23.09 -11.56
CA THR A 194 15.69 -22.52 -11.27
C THR A 194 15.70 -21.47 -10.17
N ILE A 195 14.53 -21.11 -9.64
CA ILE A 195 14.39 -19.99 -8.70
C ILE A 195 15.03 -20.36 -7.36
N ALA A 196 14.75 -21.56 -6.84
CA ALA A 196 15.29 -22.03 -5.56
C ALA A 196 16.83 -22.12 -5.55
N ARG A 197 17.46 -22.32 -6.72
CA ARG A 197 18.94 -22.32 -6.83
C ARG A 197 19.54 -20.94 -6.58
N THR A 198 18.82 -19.89 -6.98
CA THR A 198 19.26 -18.49 -6.86
C THR A 198 18.83 -17.81 -5.56
N ILE A 199 18.10 -18.52 -4.68
CA ILE A 199 17.66 -18.01 -3.38
C ILE A 199 18.61 -18.49 -2.29
N VAL A 200 19.07 -17.54 -1.47
CA VAL A 200 19.84 -17.80 -0.25
C VAL A 200 18.91 -17.67 0.95
N LEU A 201 18.75 -18.75 1.72
CA LEU A 201 18.00 -18.72 2.98
C LEU A 201 18.81 -17.96 4.04
N GLN A 202 18.14 -17.12 4.82
CA GLN A 202 18.78 -16.28 5.84
C GLN A 202 18.35 -16.68 7.26
N GLU A 203 17.04 -16.71 7.52
CA GLU A 203 16.50 -16.89 8.88
C GLU A 203 15.24 -17.77 8.84
N SER A 204 15.13 -18.73 9.76
CA SER A 204 13.87 -19.46 9.97
C SER A 204 12.90 -18.57 10.75
N ILE A 205 11.76 -18.22 10.14
CA ILE A 205 10.79 -17.28 10.73
C ILE A 205 9.62 -17.99 11.40
N GLY A 206 9.38 -19.26 11.11
CA GLY A 206 8.37 -20.05 11.82
C GLY A 206 8.10 -21.41 11.22
N LYS A 207 7.52 -22.31 12.02
CA LYS A 207 7.03 -23.61 11.55
C LYS A 207 5.51 -23.55 11.37
N GLY A 208 5.05 -23.83 10.14
CA GLY A 208 3.63 -23.85 9.81
C GLY A 208 2.96 -25.16 10.23
N ARG A 209 1.70 -25.37 9.81
CA ARG A 209 1.03 -26.67 9.91
C ARG A 209 1.75 -27.75 9.09
N PHE A 210 2.23 -27.33 7.93
CA PHE A 210 3.02 -28.11 6.99
C PHE A 210 4.22 -27.25 6.59
N GLY A 211 5.41 -27.84 6.65
CA GLY A 211 6.64 -27.14 6.31
C GLY A 211 7.11 -26.03 7.28
N GLU A 212 8.32 -25.55 7.00
CA GLU A 212 9.00 -24.48 7.73
C GLU A 212 9.12 -23.25 6.83
N VAL A 213 8.82 -22.06 7.36
CA VAL A 213 8.91 -20.79 6.64
C VAL A 213 10.23 -20.11 6.98
N TRP A 214 10.94 -19.70 5.94
CA TRP A 214 12.23 -19.02 6.01
C TRP A 214 12.12 -17.65 5.35
N ARG A 215 12.84 -16.67 5.90
CA ARG A 215 13.24 -15.47 5.17
C ARG A 215 14.42 -15.83 4.28
N GLY A 216 14.33 -15.49 3.01
CA GLY A 216 15.39 -15.68 2.02
C GLY A 216 15.60 -14.43 1.18
N LYS A 217 16.71 -14.41 0.45
CA LYS A 217 17.07 -13.32 -0.44
C LYS A 217 17.12 -13.80 -1.89
N TRP A 218 16.38 -13.14 -2.77
CA TRP A 218 16.33 -13.41 -4.21
C TRP A 218 16.64 -12.14 -4.98
N ARG A 219 17.74 -12.13 -5.76
CA ARG A 219 18.17 -10.96 -6.55
C ARG A 219 18.24 -9.64 -5.76
N GLY A 220 18.64 -9.73 -4.48
CA GLY A 220 18.74 -8.57 -3.59
C GLY A 220 17.46 -8.23 -2.82
N GLU A 221 16.32 -8.81 -3.17
CA GLU A 221 15.03 -8.59 -2.49
C GLU A 221 14.69 -9.70 -1.47
N GLU A 222 13.93 -9.34 -0.45
CA GLU A 222 13.49 -10.24 0.62
C GLU A 222 12.27 -11.05 0.19
N VAL A 223 12.34 -12.37 0.34
CA VAL A 223 11.27 -13.33 0.01
C VAL A 223 10.99 -14.26 1.17
N ALA A 224 9.74 -14.71 1.29
CA ALA A 224 9.35 -15.76 2.23
C ALA A 224 9.32 -17.11 1.48
N VAL A 225 10.03 -18.10 2.02
CA VAL A 225 10.18 -19.45 1.45
C VAL A 225 9.60 -20.47 2.41
N LYS A 226 8.47 -21.09 2.06
CA LYS A 226 7.89 -22.21 2.81
C LYS A 226 8.43 -23.52 2.24
N ILE A 227 9.14 -24.27 3.06
CA ILE A 227 9.86 -25.49 2.70
C ILE A 227 9.13 -26.69 3.27
N PHE A 228 8.75 -27.62 2.40
CA PHE A 228 8.08 -28.87 2.73
C PHE A 228 9.02 -30.06 2.51
N SER A 229 8.85 -31.09 3.33
CA SER A 229 9.49 -32.39 3.09
C SER A 229 8.80 -33.13 1.93
N SER A 230 9.49 -34.10 1.34
CA SER A 230 8.89 -34.98 0.32
C SER A 230 7.65 -35.75 0.81
N ARG A 231 7.51 -35.95 2.13
CA ARG A 231 6.32 -36.58 2.75
C ARG A 231 5.08 -35.68 2.72
N GLU A 232 5.27 -34.38 2.55
CA GLU A 232 4.22 -33.35 2.57
C GLU A 232 3.88 -32.85 1.15
N GLU A 233 4.29 -33.57 0.11
CA GLU A 233 4.08 -33.20 -1.30
C GLU A 233 2.63 -32.89 -1.63
N ARG A 234 1.67 -33.64 -1.09
CA ARG A 234 0.23 -33.37 -1.29
C ARG A 234 -0.19 -32.00 -0.75
N SER A 235 0.34 -31.60 0.40
CA SER A 235 0.06 -30.29 1.01
C SER A 235 0.72 -29.17 0.20
N TRP A 236 1.98 -29.36 -0.21
CA TRP A 236 2.70 -28.41 -1.07
C TRP A 236 1.98 -28.22 -2.41
N PHE A 237 1.61 -29.32 -3.08
CA PHE A 237 0.94 -29.31 -4.37
C PHE A 237 -0.41 -28.61 -4.28
N ARG A 238 -1.21 -28.92 -3.25
CA ARG A 238 -2.50 -28.27 -3.02
C ARG A 238 -2.34 -26.76 -2.82
N GLU A 239 -1.39 -26.34 -2.00
CA GLU A 239 -1.16 -24.93 -1.74
C GLU A 239 -0.64 -24.19 -2.98
N ALA A 240 0.28 -24.80 -3.74
CA ALA A 240 0.75 -24.29 -5.03
C ALA A 240 -0.39 -24.12 -6.03
N GLU A 241 -1.24 -25.15 -6.18
CA GLU A 241 -2.40 -25.16 -7.08
C GLU A 241 -3.37 -24.01 -6.76
N ILE A 242 -3.66 -23.81 -5.46
CA ILE A 242 -4.53 -22.71 -5.05
C ILE A 242 -3.88 -21.36 -5.38
N TYR A 243 -2.61 -21.14 -5.03
CA TYR A 243 -1.91 -19.88 -5.31
C TYR A 243 -1.79 -19.55 -6.81
N GLN A 244 -1.73 -20.57 -7.67
CA GLN A 244 -1.67 -20.43 -9.13
C GLN A 244 -3.05 -20.25 -9.79
N THR A 245 -4.14 -20.27 -9.01
CA THR A 245 -5.49 -20.04 -9.54
C THR A 245 -5.57 -18.71 -10.28
N VAL A 246 -6.19 -18.72 -11.47
CA VAL A 246 -6.33 -17.55 -12.35
C VAL A 246 -7.01 -16.38 -11.62
N MET A 247 -6.53 -15.16 -11.86
CA MET A 247 -7.03 -13.91 -11.24
C MET A 247 -7.05 -13.91 -9.69
N LEU A 248 -6.27 -14.78 -9.03
CA LEU A 248 -6.19 -14.80 -7.56
C LEU A 248 -5.42 -13.61 -6.99
N ARG A 249 -4.42 -13.09 -7.71
CA ARG A 249 -3.55 -12.00 -7.23
C ARG A 249 -4.38 -10.76 -6.87
N HIS A 250 -4.23 -10.30 -5.62
CA HIS A 250 -4.95 -9.16 -5.06
C HIS A 250 -4.11 -8.53 -3.95
N GLU A 251 -4.24 -7.22 -3.71
CA GLU A 251 -3.43 -6.51 -2.73
C GLU A 251 -3.57 -7.04 -1.29
N ASN A 252 -4.67 -7.71 -0.96
CA ASN A 252 -4.91 -8.30 0.35
C ASN A 252 -4.86 -9.84 0.34
N ILE A 253 -4.21 -10.43 -0.66
CA ILE A 253 -3.81 -11.85 -0.70
C ILE A 253 -2.29 -11.89 -0.84
N LEU A 254 -1.64 -12.84 -0.15
CA LEU A 254 -0.18 -12.97 -0.19
C LEU A 254 0.31 -13.13 -1.64
N GLY A 255 1.29 -12.32 -2.02
CA GLY A 255 1.89 -12.37 -3.35
C GLY A 255 2.68 -13.65 -3.55
N PHE A 256 2.11 -14.59 -4.29
CA PHE A 256 2.82 -15.79 -4.74
C PHE A 256 3.82 -15.44 -5.85
N ILE A 257 5.02 -16.02 -5.78
CA ILE A 257 6.09 -15.85 -6.76
C ILE A 257 6.27 -17.14 -7.55
N ALA A 258 6.55 -18.26 -6.87
CA ALA A 258 6.85 -19.53 -7.52
C ALA A 258 6.71 -20.74 -6.59
N ALA A 259 6.56 -21.92 -7.20
CA ALA A 259 6.74 -23.22 -6.57
C ALA A 259 7.94 -23.90 -7.25
N ASP A 260 8.88 -24.44 -6.48
CA ASP A 260 10.12 -25.02 -7.02
C ASP A 260 10.63 -26.17 -6.12
N ASN A 261 11.60 -26.92 -6.60
CA ASN A 261 12.21 -28.05 -5.91
C ASN A 261 13.70 -27.75 -5.72
N LYS A 262 14.24 -27.96 -4.52
CA LYS A 262 15.68 -27.86 -4.26
C LYS A 262 16.21 -29.20 -3.77
N ASP A 263 17.13 -29.77 -4.53
CA ASP A 263 17.90 -30.92 -4.08
C ASP A 263 19.19 -30.42 -3.42
N ASN A 264 19.43 -30.85 -2.18
CA ASN A 264 20.65 -30.52 -1.44
C ASN A 264 21.67 -31.69 -1.45
N GLY A 265 21.45 -32.72 -2.27
CA GLY A 265 22.28 -33.91 -2.39
C GLY A 265 21.92 -35.04 -1.42
N THR A 266 21.01 -34.79 -0.46
CA THR A 266 20.61 -35.78 0.56
C THR A 266 19.10 -36.00 0.62
N TRP A 267 18.30 -34.96 0.42
CA TRP A 267 16.86 -35.07 0.26
C TRP A 267 16.32 -33.91 -0.56
N THR A 268 15.20 -34.14 -1.25
CA THR A 268 14.49 -33.11 -1.99
C THR A 268 13.63 -32.26 -1.06
N GLN A 269 13.76 -30.94 -1.18
CA GLN A 269 12.92 -29.95 -0.53
C GLN A 269 11.95 -29.36 -1.55
N LEU A 270 10.68 -29.24 -1.19
CA LEU A 270 9.65 -28.60 -2.02
C LEU A 270 9.41 -27.18 -1.48
N TRP A 271 9.58 -26.17 -2.32
CA TRP A 271 9.58 -24.76 -1.93
C TRP A 271 8.34 -24.06 -2.49
N LEU A 272 7.72 -23.20 -1.67
CA LEU A 272 6.80 -22.15 -2.11
C LEU A 272 7.42 -20.80 -1.77
N VAL A 273 7.60 -19.96 -2.78
CA VAL A 273 8.23 -18.64 -2.68
C VAL A 273 7.14 -17.57 -2.81
N SER A 274 7.16 -16.60 -1.89
CA SER A 274 6.18 -15.52 -1.79
C SER A 274 6.83 -14.22 -1.31
N ASP A 275 6.08 -13.12 -1.38
CA ASP A 275 6.50 -11.83 -0.83
C ASP A 275 6.81 -11.94 0.68
N TYR A 276 7.92 -11.35 1.12
CA TYR A 276 8.22 -11.24 2.54
C TYR A 276 7.55 -9.99 3.16
N HIS A 277 6.99 -10.14 4.35
CA HIS A 277 6.38 -9.05 5.12
C HIS A 277 7.00 -8.96 6.51
N GLU A 278 7.77 -7.89 6.75
CA GLU A 278 8.61 -7.69 7.94
C GLU A 278 7.84 -7.64 9.27
N HIS A 279 6.58 -7.20 9.25
CA HIS A 279 5.74 -7.16 10.45
C HIS A 279 5.21 -8.54 10.85
N GLY A 280 5.41 -9.57 10.03
CA GLY A 280 4.98 -10.93 10.29
C GLY A 280 3.46 -11.05 10.30
N SER A 281 2.95 -11.94 11.15
CA SER A 281 1.51 -12.18 11.25
C SER A 281 0.78 -11.08 12.02
N LEU A 282 -0.52 -10.94 11.79
CA LEU A 282 -1.40 -10.07 12.55
C LEU A 282 -1.41 -10.47 14.03
N PHE A 283 -1.26 -11.77 14.33
CA PHE A 283 -1.01 -12.25 15.68
C PHE A 283 0.23 -11.59 16.30
N ASP A 284 1.39 -11.63 15.61
CA ASP A 284 2.63 -11.02 16.11
C ASP A 284 2.50 -9.50 16.25
N TYR A 285 1.86 -8.86 15.28
CA TYR A 285 1.64 -7.42 15.25
C TYR A 285 0.79 -6.95 16.44
N LEU A 286 -0.32 -7.63 16.72
CA LEU A 286 -1.24 -7.27 17.81
C LEU A 286 -0.67 -7.58 19.21
N ASN A 287 0.25 -8.55 19.33
CA ASN A 287 1.01 -8.79 20.55
C ASN A 287 2.00 -7.64 20.83
N ARG A 288 2.68 -7.15 19.79
CA ARG A 288 3.71 -6.10 19.93
C ARG A 288 3.13 -4.70 20.06
N TYR A 289 2.03 -4.42 19.35
CA TYR A 289 1.53 -3.07 19.17
C TYR A 289 0.08 -2.92 19.62
N THR A 290 -0.25 -1.71 20.05
CA THR A 290 -1.62 -1.21 20.05
C THR A 290 -1.89 -0.45 18.77
N VAL A 291 -3.15 -0.38 18.35
CA VAL A 291 -3.56 0.33 17.13
C VAL A 291 -4.46 1.51 17.47
N THR A 292 -4.43 2.53 16.63
CA THR A 292 -5.42 3.61 16.66
C THR A 292 -6.75 3.13 16.07
N VAL A 293 -7.80 3.96 16.14
CA VAL A 293 -9.07 3.69 15.47
C VAL A 293 -8.86 3.49 13.95
N GLU A 294 -8.06 4.35 13.33
CA GLU A 294 -7.71 4.24 11.92
C GLU A 294 -6.94 2.96 11.62
N GLY A 295 -5.93 2.62 12.44
CA GLY A 295 -5.17 1.38 12.30
C GLY A 295 -6.06 0.13 12.43
N MET A 296 -6.98 0.12 13.39
CA MET A 296 -7.98 -0.95 13.54
C MET A 296 -8.83 -1.11 12.27
N ILE A 297 -9.35 -0.01 11.72
CA ILE A 297 -10.18 -0.03 10.51
C ILE A 297 -9.35 -0.47 9.30
N LYS A 298 -8.12 0.02 9.14
CA LYS A 298 -7.20 -0.39 8.06
C LYS A 298 -6.96 -1.90 8.08
N LEU A 299 -6.62 -2.47 9.24
CA LEU A 299 -6.41 -3.92 9.39
C LEU A 299 -7.70 -4.70 9.08
N ALA A 300 -8.83 -4.30 9.66
CA ALA A 300 -10.11 -4.99 9.45
C ALA A 300 -10.61 -4.91 8.00
N LEU A 301 -10.53 -3.73 7.38
CA LEU A 301 -11.00 -3.48 6.01
C LEU A 301 -10.17 -4.23 4.98
N SER A 302 -8.85 -4.23 5.13
CA SER A 302 -7.94 -4.96 4.24
C SER A 302 -8.13 -6.47 4.36
N THR A 303 -8.28 -7.01 5.57
CA THR A 303 -8.66 -8.42 5.78
C THR A 303 -10.00 -8.76 5.12
N ALA A 304 -11.04 -7.94 5.33
CA ALA A 304 -12.34 -8.16 4.69
C ALA A 304 -12.27 -8.08 3.17
N SER A 305 -11.43 -7.19 2.63
CA SER A 305 -11.23 -7.03 1.19
C SER A 305 -10.56 -8.26 0.56
N GLY A 306 -9.54 -8.82 1.22
CA GLY A 306 -8.93 -10.07 0.80
C GLY A 306 -9.91 -11.24 0.84
N LEU A 307 -10.67 -11.38 1.92
CA LEU A 307 -11.65 -12.47 2.05
C LEU A 307 -12.79 -12.33 1.04
N ALA A 308 -13.26 -11.11 0.79
CA ALA A 308 -14.25 -10.84 -0.25
C ALA A 308 -13.75 -11.23 -1.64
N HIS A 309 -12.48 -10.96 -1.95
CA HIS A 309 -11.86 -11.39 -3.21
C HIS A 309 -11.76 -12.92 -3.33
N LEU A 310 -11.36 -13.62 -2.25
CA LEU A 310 -11.35 -15.09 -2.23
C LEU A 310 -12.75 -15.66 -2.52
N HIS A 311 -13.75 -15.16 -1.80
CA HIS A 311 -15.14 -15.62 -1.85
C HIS A 311 -15.88 -15.29 -3.15
N MET A 312 -15.37 -14.35 -3.94
CA MET A 312 -16.00 -13.87 -5.17
C MET A 312 -15.61 -14.77 -6.35
N GLU A 313 -16.62 -15.21 -7.09
CA GLU A 313 -16.43 -15.79 -8.41
C GLU A 313 -16.28 -14.68 -9.45
N ILE A 314 -15.32 -14.82 -10.37
CA ILE A 314 -15.14 -13.91 -11.50
C ILE A 314 -15.43 -14.69 -12.77
N VAL A 315 -16.46 -14.29 -13.50
CA VAL A 315 -16.89 -14.96 -14.75
C VAL A 315 -16.08 -14.42 -15.93
N GLY A 316 -15.70 -15.29 -16.87
CA GLY A 316 -14.97 -14.94 -18.08
C GLY A 316 -14.10 -16.07 -18.62
N THR A 317 -13.44 -15.85 -19.75
CA THR A 317 -12.49 -16.82 -20.35
C THR A 317 -11.31 -17.14 -19.43
N GLN A 318 -10.91 -16.17 -18.61
CA GLN A 318 -9.93 -16.31 -17.53
C GLN A 318 -10.64 -16.17 -16.16
N GLY A 319 -11.72 -16.92 -15.97
CA GLY A 319 -12.52 -16.84 -14.75
C GLY A 319 -11.78 -17.29 -13.49
N LYS A 320 -12.17 -16.73 -12.34
CA LYS A 320 -11.70 -17.15 -11.01
C LYS A 320 -12.83 -17.91 -10.30
N PRO A 321 -12.63 -19.16 -9.87
CA PRO A 321 -13.61 -19.85 -9.04
C PRO A 321 -13.74 -19.17 -7.68
N ALA A 322 -14.91 -19.30 -7.03
CA ALA A 322 -15.04 -18.89 -5.63
C ALA A 322 -14.18 -19.80 -4.74
N ILE A 323 -13.50 -19.22 -3.74
CA ILE A 323 -12.57 -19.93 -2.86
C ILE A 323 -12.96 -19.67 -1.39
N ALA A 324 -13.05 -20.73 -0.59
CA ALA A 324 -13.20 -20.62 0.86
C ALA A 324 -11.92 -21.09 1.56
N HIS A 325 -11.48 -20.38 2.60
CA HIS A 325 -10.16 -20.54 3.21
C HIS A 325 -10.08 -21.71 4.19
N ARG A 326 -11.10 -21.89 5.05
CA ARG A 326 -11.22 -22.97 6.05
C ARG A 326 -10.21 -22.96 7.21
N ASP A 327 -9.26 -22.03 7.28
CA ASP A 327 -8.34 -21.87 8.42
C ASP A 327 -7.95 -20.40 8.64
N LEU A 328 -8.94 -19.51 8.52
CA LEU A 328 -8.73 -18.08 8.74
C LEU A 328 -8.52 -17.81 10.24
N LYS A 329 -7.41 -17.15 10.57
CA LYS A 329 -7.00 -16.77 11.94
C LYS A 329 -5.94 -15.66 11.90
N SER A 330 -5.71 -14.97 13.01
CA SER A 330 -4.71 -13.89 13.08
C SER A 330 -3.28 -14.32 12.72
N LYS A 331 -2.91 -15.59 12.93
CA LYS A 331 -1.60 -16.15 12.50
C LYS A 331 -1.47 -16.35 10.98
N ASN A 332 -2.58 -16.47 10.25
CA ASN A 332 -2.61 -16.69 8.80
C ASN A 332 -2.93 -15.39 8.01
N ILE A 333 -2.85 -14.25 8.68
CA ILE A 333 -2.98 -12.93 8.06
C ILE A 333 -1.67 -12.20 8.33
N LEU A 334 -1.03 -11.65 7.30
CA LEU A 334 0.22 -10.91 7.43
C LEU A 334 -0.05 -9.40 7.38
N VAL A 335 0.77 -8.62 8.10
CA VAL A 335 0.70 -7.16 8.08
C VAL A 335 1.79 -6.61 7.17
N LYS A 336 1.42 -5.76 6.23
CA LYS A 336 2.31 -5.10 5.28
C LYS A 336 2.89 -3.83 5.90
N LYS A 337 3.99 -3.34 5.32
CA LYS A 337 4.68 -2.11 5.75
C LYS A 337 3.78 -0.86 5.78
N ASN A 338 2.74 -0.81 4.93
CA ASN A 338 1.77 0.30 4.91
C ASN A 338 0.64 0.15 5.96
N GLY A 339 0.69 -0.87 6.83
CA GLY A 339 -0.30 -1.13 7.87
C GLY A 339 -1.58 -1.80 7.37
N THR A 340 -1.62 -2.32 6.14
CA THR A 340 -2.73 -3.15 5.64
C THR A 340 -2.41 -4.64 5.73
N CYS A 341 -3.44 -5.48 5.69
CA CYS A 341 -3.32 -6.93 5.79
C CYS A 341 -3.30 -7.60 4.42
N CYS A 342 -2.68 -8.78 4.35
CA CYS A 342 -2.99 -9.79 3.33
C CYS A 342 -3.15 -11.18 3.92
N ILE A 343 -4.05 -11.97 3.35
CA ILE A 343 -4.35 -13.33 3.78
C ILE A 343 -3.32 -14.31 3.19
N ALA A 344 -2.84 -15.25 4.01
CA ALA A 344 -1.83 -16.24 3.69
C ALA A 344 -2.29 -17.66 4.08
N ASP A 345 -1.49 -18.68 3.75
CA ASP A 345 -1.70 -20.09 4.12
C ASP A 345 -3.00 -20.69 3.55
N LEU A 346 -3.07 -20.74 2.23
CA LEU A 346 -4.23 -21.23 1.47
C LEU A 346 -4.25 -22.76 1.28
N GLY A 347 -3.38 -23.51 1.97
CA GLY A 347 -3.21 -24.95 1.77
C GLY A 347 -4.43 -25.82 2.14
N LEU A 348 -5.42 -25.26 2.83
CA LEU A 348 -6.68 -25.93 3.18
C LEU A 348 -7.89 -25.40 2.42
N ALA A 349 -7.67 -24.44 1.52
CA ALA A 349 -8.73 -23.81 0.79
C ALA A 349 -9.45 -24.81 -0.15
N VAL A 350 -10.70 -24.51 -0.46
CA VAL A 350 -11.54 -25.25 -1.41
C VAL A 350 -12.06 -24.30 -2.47
N ARG A 351 -12.13 -24.77 -3.72
CA ARG A 351 -12.66 -24.07 -4.88
C ARG A 351 -14.03 -24.62 -5.23
N HIS A 352 -14.91 -23.74 -5.66
CA HIS A 352 -16.22 -24.09 -6.21
C HIS A 352 -16.15 -24.15 -7.72
N ASP A 353 -16.63 -25.24 -8.30
CA ASP A 353 -17.00 -25.31 -9.70
C ASP A 353 -18.49 -25.02 -9.82
N SER A 354 -18.81 -23.81 -10.22
CA SER A 354 -20.19 -23.31 -10.35
C SER A 354 -20.97 -24.00 -11.46
N ALA A 355 -20.30 -24.57 -12.47
CA ALA A 355 -20.95 -25.27 -13.57
C ALA A 355 -21.47 -26.65 -13.16
N THR A 356 -20.76 -27.33 -12.28
CA THR A 356 -21.15 -28.67 -11.80
C THR A 356 -21.75 -28.65 -10.39
N ASP A 357 -21.75 -27.47 -9.74
CA ASP A 357 -22.03 -27.29 -8.31
C ASP A 357 -21.23 -28.26 -7.42
N THR A 358 -19.98 -28.51 -7.83
CA THR A 358 -19.07 -29.40 -7.09
C THR A 358 -17.95 -28.61 -6.42
N ILE A 359 -17.35 -29.25 -5.42
CA ILE A 359 -16.28 -28.65 -4.61
C ILE A 359 -15.10 -29.62 -4.67
N ASP A 360 -13.91 -29.08 -4.87
CA ASP A 360 -12.67 -29.85 -5.03
C ASP A 360 -12.08 -30.37 -3.69
N ILE A 361 -12.92 -31.02 -2.87
CA ILE A 361 -12.58 -31.39 -1.49
C ILE A 361 -11.83 -32.73 -1.41
N ALA A 362 -10.79 -32.79 -0.57
CA ALA A 362 -10.30 -34.03 0.03
C ALA A 362 -11.26 -34.52 1.16
N PRO A 363 -11.38 -35.83 1.44
CA PRO A 363 -12.45 -36.44 2.25
C PRO A 363 -12.56 -36.04 3.74
N ASN A 364 -11.74 -35.11 4.25
CA ASN A 364 -11.77 -34.67 5.65
C ASN A 364 -12.49 -33.33 5.82
N HIS A 365 -13.58 -33.33 6.60
CA HIS A 365 -14.44 -32.18 6.80
C HIS A 365 -14.02 -31.27 7.96
N ARG A 366 -13.59 -31.85 9.10
CA ARG A 366 -13.08 -31.12 10.27
C ARG A 366 -11.59 -30.80 10.17
N VAL A 367 -11.26 -29.79 9.35
CA VAL A 367 -9.90 -29.25 9.23
C VAL A 367 -9.86 -27.80 9.69
N GLY A 368 -8.66 -27.29 9.99
CA GLY A 368 -8.44 -25.93 10.45
C GLY A 368 -8.20 -25.86 11.96
N THR A 369 -8.04 -24.65 12.48
CA THR A 369 -7.69 -24.39 13.87
C THR A 369 -8.94 -24.44 14.75
N LYS A 370 -8.97 -25.40 15.68
CA LYS A 370 -10.15 -25.74 16.51
C LYS A 370 -10.78 -24.51 17.20
N ARG A 371 -9.95 -23.61 17.74
CA ARG A 371 -10.39 -22.36 18.39
C ARG A 371 -11.23 -21.43 17.50
N TYR A 372 -11.04 -21.49 16.18
CA TYR A 372 -11.71 -20.61 15.21
C TYR A 372 -12.81 -21.34 14.41
N MET A 373 -13.05 -22.63 14.68
CA MET A 373 -14.08 -23.40 13.99
C MET A 373 -15.48 -22.85 14.30
N ALA A 374 -16.29 -22.67 13.25
CA ALA A 374 -17.68 -22.26 13.38
C ALA A 374 -18.52 -23.33 14.10
N PRO A 375 -19.65 -22.95 14.73
CA PRO A 375 -20.51 -23.88 15.47
C PRO A 375 -20.87 -25.14 14.66
N GLU A 376 -21.26 -24.95 13.39
CA GLU A 376 -21.64 -26.01 12.46
C GLU A 376 -20.48 -26.94 12.06
N VAL A 377 -19.24 -26.49 12.21
CA VAL A 377 -18.03 -27.31 12.00
C VAL A 377 -17.70 -28.10 13.27
N LEU A 378 -17.93 -27.52 14.45
CA LEU A 378 -17.68 -28.15 15.75
C LEU A 378 -18.67 -29.27 16.06
N ASP A 379 -19.96 -29.05 15.77
CA ASP A 379 -21.03 -30.03 16.00
C ASP A 379 -21.29 -30.96 14.80
N ASP A 380 -20.50 -30.81 13.74
CA ASP A 380 -20.57 -31.62 12.52
C ASP A 380 -21.88 -31.50 11.73
N SER A 381 -22.63 -30.41 11.92
CA SER A 381 -23.88 -30.12 11.20
C SER A 381 -23.69 -29.39 9.86
N ILE A 382 -22.46 -29.01 9.51
CA ILE A 382 -22.16 -28.28 8.28
C ILE A 382 -22.53 -29.08 7.02
N ASN A 383 -23.28 -28.47 6.11
CA ASN A 383 -23.56 -29.07 4.80
C ASN A 383 -22.35 -28.92 3.88
N MET A 384 -21.53 -29.97 3.83
CA MET A 384 -20.30 -30.06 3.03
C MET A 384 -20.53 -30.06 1.53
N LYS A 385 -21.76 -30.37 1.05
CA LYS A 385 -22.09 -30.32 -0.37
C LYS A 385 -22.36 -28.90 -0.86
N HIS A 386 -22.64 -27.97 0.06
CA HIS A 386 -23.02 -26.62 -0.28
C HIS A 386 -21.87 -25.65 -0.01
N PHE A 387 -21.28 -25.11 -1.08
CA PHE A 387 -20.06 -24.31 -0.99
C PHE A 387 -20.20 -23.08 -0.08
N GLU A 388 -21.38 -22.46 -0.08
CA GLU A 388 -21.66 -21.28 0.76
C GLU A 388 -21.52 -21.58 2.26
N SER A 389 -21.65 -22.83 2.68
CA SER A 389 -21.40 -23.24 4.07
C SER A 389 -19.96 -22.95 4.50
N PHE A 390 -18.98 -23.17 3.61
CA PHE A 390 -17.57 -22.87 3.90
C PHE A 390 -17.31 -21.36 3.97
N LYS A 391 -17.92 -20.59 3.05
CA LYS A 391 -17.84 -19.12 3.09
C LYS A 391 -18.38 -18.58 4.41
N ARG A 392 -19.53 -19.08 4.86
CA ARG A 392 -20.14 -18.68 6.14
C ARG A 392 -19.27 -19.05 7.34
N ALA A 393 -18.56 -20.19 7.29
CA ALA A 393 -17.61 -20.57 8.34
C ALA A 393 -16.39 -19.62 8.39
N ASP A 394 -15.87 -19.18 7.24
CA ASP A 394 -14.79 -18.18 7.19
C ASP A 394 -15.23 -16.83 7.81
N ILE A 395 -16.48 -16.41 7.60
CA ILE A 395 -17.02 -15.17 8.19
C ILE A 395 -17.03 -15.25 9.72
N TYR A 396 -17.42 -16.40 10.28
CA TYR A 396 -17.37 -16.60 11.73
C TYR A 396 -15.95 -16.42 12.27
N ALA A 397 -14.97 -17.05 11.62
CA ALA A 397 -13.57 -16.94 11.98
C ALA A 397 -13.04 -15.49 11.83
N MET A 398 -13.43 -14.78 10.76
CA MET A 398 -13.08 -13.36 10.57
C MET A 398 -13.65 -12.47 11.69
N GLY A 399 -14.86 -12.75 12.16
CA GLY A 399 -15.44 -12.06 13.31
C GLY A 399 -14.60 -12.22 14.59
N LEU A 400 -14.01 -13.40 14.81
CA LEU A 400 -13.07 -13.63 15.92
C LEU A 400 -11.79 -12.82 15.76
N VAL A 401 -11.23 -12.76 14.55
CA VAL A 401 -10.06 -11.92 14.25
C VAL A 401 -10.36 -10.44 14.48
N PHE A 402 -11.53 -9.96 14.10
CA PHE A 402 -11.93 -8.56 14.34
C PHE A 402 -11.98 -8.23 15.83
N TRP A 403 -12.40 -9.18 16.66
CA TRP A 403 -12.36 -9.01 18.11
C TRP A 403 -10.93 -8.88 18.64
N GLU A 404 -9.98 -9.69 18.12
CA GLU A 404 -8.55 -9.56 18.47
C GLU A 404 -8.02 -8.16 18.10
N ILE A 405 -8.35 -7.65 16.92
CA ILE A 405 -7.93 -6.31 16.48
C ILE A 405 -8.55 -5.22 17.38
N ALA A 406 -9.85 -5.29 17.65
CA ALA A 406 -10.58 -4.25 18.39
C ALA A 406 -10.10 -4.11 19.85
N ARG A 407 -9.67 -5.20 20.49
CA ARG A 407 -9.06 -5.16 21.82
C ARG A 407 -7.82 -4.28 21.89
N ARG A 408 -7.03 -4.30 20.81
CA ARG A 408 -5.79 -3.53 20.69
C ARG A 408 -6.03 -2.09 20.26
N CYS A 409 -7.27 -1.68 20.01
CA CYS A 409 -7.63 -0.31 19.72
C CYS A 409 -7.50 0.56 20.98
N SER A 410 -6.50 1.42 20.99
CA SER A 410 -6.18 2.34 22.08
C SER A 410 -6.82 3.71 21.85
N ILE A 411 -7.73 4.09 22.74
CA ILE A 411 -8.43 5.38 22.72
C ILE A 411 -8.17 6.05 24.07
N GLY A 412 -7.50 7.21 24.04
CA GLY A 412 -7.09 7.89 25.27
C GLY A 412 -6.13 7.07 26.14
N GLY A 413 -5.33 6.20 25.52
CA GLY A 413 -4.41 5.28 26.21
C GLY A 413 -5.08 4.00 26.73
N ILE A 414 -6.41 3.91 26.70
CA ILE A 414 -7.17 2.76 27.21
C ILE A 414 -7.34 1.70 26.12
N HIS A 415 -6.87 0.50 26.38
CA HIS A 415 -6.98 -0.68 25.52
C HIS A 415 -6.97 -1.97 26.38
N GLU A 416 -7.35 -3.11 25.80
CA GLU A 416 -7.13 -4.41 26.46
C GLU A 416 -5.85 -5.08 25.97
N ASP A 417 -5.24 -5.90 26.80
CA ASP A 417 -4.14 -6.78 26.40
C ASP A 417 -4.54 -7.73 25.28
N TYR A 418 -3.56 -8.08 24.47
CA TYR A 418 -3.74 -9.09 23.44
C TYR A 418 -4.15 -10.42 24.07
N GLN A 419 -5.21 -11.01 23.51
CA GLN A 419 -5.70 -12.32 23.89
C GLN A 419 -6.24 -13.01 22.64
N LEU A 420 -6.09 -14.34 22.60
CA LEU A 420 -6.78 -15.15 21.61
C LEU A 420 -8.29 -15.20 21.92
N PRO A 421 -9.17 -15.38 20.93
CA PRO A 421 -10.61 -15.54 21.19
C PRO A 421 -10.83 -16.74 22.10
N TYR A 422 -11.76 -16.63 23.05
CA TYR A 422 -12.05 -17.66 24.06
C TYR A 422 -10.91 -17.95 25.05
N TYR A 423 -9.92 -17.07 25.21
CA TYR A 423 -8.83 -17.24 26.19
C TYR A 423 -9.33 -17.45 27.64
N ASP A 424 -10.50 -16.91 27.96
CA ASP A 424 -11.17 -16.94 29.26
C ASP A 424 -12.04 -18.18 29.48
N LEU A 425 -12.22 -19.02 28.45
CA LEU A 425 -13.17 -20.13 28.46
C LEU A 425 -12.55 -21.49 28.11
N VAL A 426 -11.41 -21.52 27.42
CA VAL A 426 -10.76 -22.77 26.96
C VAL A 426 -9.23 -22.71 27.09
N PRO A 427 -8.53 -23.85 27.26
CA PRO A 427 -7.06 -23.89 27.34
C PRO A 427 -6.38 -23.45 26.04
N SER A 428 -5.06 -23.23 26.04
CA SER A 428 -4.31 -22.66 24.90
C SER A 428 -4.47 -23.44 23.58
N ASP A 429 -4.40 -24.77 23.61
CA ASP A 429 -4.70 -25.67 22.48
C ASP A 429 -5.96 -26.49 22.80
N PRO A 430 -7.17 -25.93 22.57
CA PRO A 430 -8.41 -26.57 22.98
C PRO A 430 -8.78 -27.71 22.03
N SER A 431 -9.31 -28.80 22.57
CA SER A 431 -9.93 -29.89 21.81
C SER A 431 -11.22 -29.43 21.11
N VAL A 432 -11.68 -30.22 20.13
CA VAL A 432 -12.96 -29.96 19.44
C VAL A 432 -14.12 -30.00 20.43
N GLU A 433 -14.07 -30.92 21.40
CA GLU A 433 -15.12 -31.11 22.39
C GLU A 433 -15.24 -29.93 23.37
N GLU A 434 -14.11 -29.40 23.85
CA GLU A 434 -14.10 -28.19 24.68
C GLU A 434 -14.68 -26.98 23.93
N MET A 435 -14.29 -26.80 22.67
CA MET A 435 -14.83 -25.74 21.83
C MET A 435 -16.34 -25.94 21.57
N ARG A 436 -16.78 -27.17 21.29
CA ARG A 436 -18.19 -27.51 21.05
C ARG A 436 -19.04 -27.19 22.29
N LYS A 437 -18.58 -27.55 23.49
CA LYS A 437 -19.26 -27.24 24.75
C LYS A 437 -19.47 -25.74 24.93
N VAL A 438 -18.44 -24.93 24.70
CA VAL A 438 -18.51 -23.47 24.88
C VAL A 438 -19.34 -22.80 23.78
N VAL A 439 -19.09 -23.15 22.51
CA VAL A 439 -19.61 -22.42 21.34
C VAL A 439 -20.98 -22.91 20.90
N CYS A 440 -21.26 -24.21 21.00
CA CYS A 440 -22.50 -24.83 20.53
C CYS A 440 -23.52 -25.06 21.65
N GLU A 441 -23.08 -25.61 22.80
CA GLU A 441 -23.99 -25.92 23.92
C GLU A 441 -24.29 -24.68 24.76
N GLN A 442 -23.25 -24.05 25.31
CA GLN A 442 -23.39 -22.83 26.12
C GLN A 442 -23.63 -21.57 25.27
N LYS A 443 -23.38 -21.65 23.95
CA LYS A 443 -23.59 -20.57 22.98
C LYS A 443 -22.83 -19.29 23.32
N LEU A 444 -21.69 -19.42 23.99
CA LEU A 444 -20.85 -18.29 24.38
C LEU A 444 -20.03 -17.79 23.19
N ARG A 445 -19.70 -16.49 23.24
CA ARG A 445 -18.86 -15.77 22.28
C ARG A 445 -17.86 -14.91 23.05
N PRO A 446 -16.76 -14.46 22.43
CA PRO A 446 -15.83 -13.56 23.10
C PRO A 446 -16.56 -12.31 23.62
N ASN A 447 -16.27 -11.93 24.87
CA ASN A 447 -16.96 -10.82 25.51
C ASN A 447 -16.67 -9.50 24.78
N ILE A 448 -17.71 -8.67 24.60
CA ILE A 448 -17.57 -7.32 24.02
C ILE A 448 -17.53 -6.32 25.18
N PRO A 449 -16.38 -5.69 25.48
CA PRO A 449 -16.26 -4.71 26.55
C PRO A 449 -17.28 -3.57 26.44
N ASN A 450 -17.94 -3.21 27.54
CA ASN A 450 -18.92 -2.13 27.58
C ASN A 450 -18.36 -0.79 27.06
N ARG A 451 -17.07 -0.53 27.28
CA ARG A 451 -16.39 0.69 26.80
C ARG A 451 -16.46 0.85 25.28
N TRP A 452 -16.58 -0.24 24.51
CA TRP A 452 -16.65 -0.17 23.05
C TRP A 452 -17.91 0.58 22.56
N GLN A 453 -18.95 0.70 23.40
CA GLN A 453 -20.14 1.49 23.09
C GLN A 453 -19.87 3.00 23.06
N SER A 454 -18.79 3.46 23.69
CA SER A 454 -18.44 4.89 23.77
C SER A 454 -17.75 5.43 22.52
N CYS A 455 -17.31 4.55 21.60
CA CYS A 455 -16.66 4.93 20.36
C CYS A 455 -17.43 4.34 19.18
N GLU A 456 -17.82 5.19 18.21
CA GLU A 456 -18.62 4.75 17.07
C GLU A 456 -17.93 3.64 16.26
N ALA A 457 -16.63 3.76 16.02
CA ALA A 457 -15.88 2.74 15.28
C ALA A 457 -15.87 1.38 16.00
N LEU A 458 -15.66 1.37 17.31
CA LEU A 458 -15.73 0.14 18.11
C LEU A 458 -17.16 -0.39 18.21
N ARG A 459 -18.18 0.46 18.24
CA ARG A 459 -19.60 0.08 18.21
C ARG A 459 -19.97 -0.61 16.89
N VAL A 460 -19.51 -0.08 15.76
CA VAL A 460 -19.68 -0.69 14.43
C VAL A 460 -18.93 -2.01 14.35
N MET A 461 -17.68 -2.06 14.80
CA MET A 461 -16.90 -3.32 14.86
C MET A 461 -17.60 -4.37 15.71
N ALA A 462 -18.11 -4.00 16.89
CA ALA A 462 -18.86 -4.89 17.77
C ALA A 462 -20.16 -5.40 17.11
N LYS A 463 -20.85 -4.56 16.34
CA LYS A 463 -22.04 -4.96 15.57
C LYS A 463 -21.68 -5.99 14.49
N ILE A 464 -20.62 -5.73 13.73
CA ILE A 464 -20.11 -6.67 12.72
C ILE A 464 -19.76 -8.02 13.37
N MET A 465 -19.05 -8.03 14.50
CA MET A 465 -18.70 -9.27 15.22
C MET A 465 -19.95 -10.08 15.59
N ARG A 466 -20.96 -9.45 16.20
CA ARG A 466 -22.21 -10.12 16.56
C ARG A 466 -22.90 -10.74 15.34
N GLU A 467 -22.93 -10.02 14.23
CA GLU A 467 -23.53 -10.49 12.98
C GLU A 467 -22.67 -11.55 12.26
N CYS A 468 -21.37 -11.65 12.57
CA CYS A 468 -20.50 -12.75 12.11
C CYS A 468 -20.65 -14.01 12.98
N TRP A 469 -21.04 -13.86 14.26
CA TRP A 469 -21.03 -14.93 15.26
C TRP A 469 -22.34 -15.68 15.43
N TYR A 470 -23.36 -15.38 14.60
CA TYR A 470 -24.61 -16.14 14.59
C TYR A 470 -24.36 -17.64 14.47
N ALA A 471 -25.09 -18.43 15.27
CA ALA A 471 -25.02 -19.89 15.19
C ALA A 471 -25.48 -20.37 13.80
N ASN A 472 -26.56 -19.81 13.29
CA ASN A 472 -26.99 -20.05 11.91
C ASN A 472 -26.07 -19.30 10.92
N GLY A 473 -25.27 -20.04 10.17
CA GLY A 473 -24.39 -19.48 9.13
C GLY A 473 -25.12 -18.65 8.08
N ALA A 474 -26.38 -18.97 7.75
CA ALA A 474 -27.16 -18.23 6.75
C ALA A 474 -27.52 -16.80 7.18
N ALA A 475 -27.52 -16.53 8.48
CA ALA A 475 -27.79 -15.19 9.03
C ALA A 475 -26.52 -14.31 9.10
N ARG A 476 -25.35 -14.87 8.81
CA ARG A 476 -24.09 -14.14 8.88
C ARG A 476 -23.95 -13.16 7.73
N LEU A 477 -23.24 -12.06 7.98
CA LEU A 477 -22.84 -11.12 6.93
C LEU A 477 -21.97 -11.81 5.87
N THR A 478 -21.95 -11.27 4.66
CA THR A 478 -20.95 -11.66 3.65
C THR A 478 -19.70 -10.80 3.78
N ALA A 479 -18.54 -11.31 3.35
CA ALA A 479 -17.28 -10.53 3.36
C ALA A 479 -17.42 -9.22 2.56
N LEU A 480 -18.15 -9.25 1.44
CA LEU A 480 -18.44 -8.06 0.63
C LEU A 480 -19.29 -7.03 1.40
N ARG A 481 -20.28 -7.47 2.18
CA ARG A 481 -21.09 -6.56 3.01
C ARG A 481 -20.24 -5.92 4.10
N ILE A 482 -19.38 -6.71 4.74
CA ILE A 482 -18.43 -6.24 5.77
C ILE A 482 -17.46 -5.21 5.18
N LYS A 483 -16.87 -5.50 4.01
CA LYS A 483 -16.03 -4.56 3.27
C LYS A 483 -16.75 -3.22 3.06
N LYS A 484 -17.98 -3.24 2.53
CA LYS A 484 -18.77 -2.02 2.30
C LYS A 484 -19.02 -1.23 3.60
N THR A 485 -19.38 -1.91 4.69
CA THR A 485 -19.61 -1.25 5.99
C THR A 485 -18.33 -0.63 6.55
N LEU A 486 -17.18 -1.31 6.46
CA LEU A 486 -15.91 -0.78 6.94
C LEU A 486 -15.36 0.35 6.05
N SER A 487 -15.60 0.32 4.73
CA SER A 487 -15.28 1.43 3.84
C SER A 487 -16.09 2.68 4.19
N GLN A 488 -17.38 2.53 4.50
CA GLN A 488 -18.22 3.65 4.97
C GLN A 488 -17.74 4.18 6.32
N LEU A 489 -17.35 3.30 7.25
CA LEU A 489 -16.79 3.70 8.54
C LEU A 489 -15.45 4.43 8.38
N THR A 490 -14.63 4.04 7.39
CA THR A 490 -13.41 4.77 7.03
C THR A 490 -13.78 6.21 6.69
N ILE A 491 -14.74 6.43 5.80
CA ILE A 491 -15.20 7.80 5.46
C ILE A 491 -15.67 8.56 6.72
N VAL A 492 -16.44 7.94 7.62
CA VAL A 492 -16.91 8.61 8.86
C VAL A 492 -15.78 8.95 9.83
N VAL A 493 -14.81 8.04 10.04
CA VAL A 493 -13.67 8.28 10.93
C VAL A 493 -12.73 9.35 10.37
N TRP A 494 -12.52 9.33 9.05
CA TRP A 494 -11.74 10.36 8.36
C TRP A 494 -12.46 11.71 8.39
N ASN A 495 -13.79 11.76 8.25
CA ASN A 495 -14.58 12.99 8.41
C ASN A 495 -14.57 13.53 9.86
N THR A 496 -14.45 12.68 10.89
CA THR A 496 -14.21 13.14 12.28
C THR A 496 -12.77 13.59 12.55
N TRP A 497 -11.81 13.19 11.72
CA TRP A 497 -10.40 13.59 11.81
C TRP A 497 -10.07 14.80 10.93
N GLU A 498 -10.79 15.00 9.83
CA GLU A 498 -10.72 16.19 8.98
C GLU A 498 -11.11 17.46 9.76
N CYS A 499 -12.01 17.35 10.74
CA CYS A 499 -12.31 18.46 11.66
C CYS A 499 -11.13 18.91 12.54
N CYS A 500 -10.06 18.12 12.70
CA CYS A 500 -9.00 18.42 13.68
C CYS A 500 -7.57 18.52 13.10
N ILE A 501 -7.38 18.55 11.78
CA ILE A 501 -6.04 18.73 11.19
C ILE A 501 -5.81 20.21 10.84
N GLY A 502 -5.06 20.90 11.70
CA GLY A 502 -4.32 22.10 11.33
C GLY A 502 -3.05 21.73 10.54
N ASN A 503 -2.71 22.53 9.53
CA ASN A 503 -1.63 22.27 8.59
C ASN A 503 -0.24 22.13 9.27
N GLY A 504 0.37 20.94 9.18
CA GLY A 504 1.83 20.77 9.22
C GLY A 504 2.42 20.13 10.48
N MET A 505 2.78 18.84 10.36
CA MET A 505 3.87 18.13 11.05
C MET A 505 4.12 18.43 12.54
N THR A 506 3.32 17.83 13.42
CA THR A 506 3.72 16.91 14.50
C THR A 506 2.45 16.47 15.24
N VAL A 507 2.18 15.17 15.29
CA VAL A 507 1.00 14.65 15.99
C VAL A 507 1.27 14.74 17.50
N PHE A 508 0.70 15.74 18.17
CA PHE A 508 0.61 15.73 19.63
C PHE A 508 -0.73 15.14 20.06
N GLN A 509 -0.66 14.02 20.77
CA GLN A 509 -1.80 13.38 21.39
C GLN A 509 -2.14 14.12 22.69
N ALA A 510 -3.22 14.91 22.70
CA ALA A 510 -3.63 15.67 23.87
C ALA A 510 -4.83 15.02 24.57
N SER A 511 -4.66 14.67 25.85
CA SER A 511 -5.70 14.08 26.70
C SER A 511 -6.69 15.09 27.30
N SER A 512 -6.43 16.40 27.16
CA SER A 512 -7.30 17.47 27.67
C SER A 512 -7.07 18.82 26.98
N LYS A 513 -8.05 19.74 27.04
CA LYS A 513 -7.96 21.12 26.50
C LYS A 513 -6.80 21.92 27.11
N ASN A 514 -6.47 21.68 28.38
CA ASN A 514 -5.33 22.31 29.06
C ASN A 514 -3.97 21.79 28.56
N SER A 515 -3.92 20.58 28.01
CA SER A 515 -2.73 20.03 27.38
C SER A 515 -2.47 20.66 26.01
N ILE A 516 -3.55 21.00 25.27
CA ILE A 516 -3.49 21.68 23.97
C ILE A 516 -3.03 23.14 24.15
N LEU A 517 -3.57 23.88 25.12
CA LEU A 517 -3.21 25.29 25.38
C LEU A 517 -1.75 25.51 25.82
N LYS A 518 -1.06 24.45 26.28
CA LYS A 518 0.36 24.52 26.69
C LYS A 518 1.33 24.39 25.51
N ILE A 519 0.88 23.79 24.40
CA ILE A 519 1.72 23.43 23.25
C ILE A 519 1.30 24.23 22.02
N CYS A 520 0.01 24.28 21.75
CA CYS A 520 -0.60 25.02 20.66
C CYS A 520 -1.01 26.42 21.14
N ARG A 521 -0.59 27.45 20.42
CA ARG A 521 -0.94 28.85 20.73
C ARG A 521 -2.14 29.29 19.89
N LYS A 522 -3.16 29.83 20.55
CA LYS A 522 -4.42 30.26 19.92
C LYS A 522 -4.23 31.22 18.75
N GLU A 523 -3.20 32.06 18.80
CA GLU A 523 -2.87 33.06 17.78
C GLU A 523 -2.43 32.46 16.44
N TYR A 524 -1.83 31.26 16.46
CA TYR A 524 -1.27 30.59 15.28
C TYR A 524 -2.11 29.37 14.84
N GLU A 525 -2.89 28.80 15.75
CA GLU A 525 -3.66 27.55 15.57
C GLU A 525 -5.17 27.84 15.48
N ASN A 526 -5.55 28.88 14.74
CA ASN A 526 -6.93 29.39 14.72
C ASN A 526 -7.96 28.35 14.27
N ALA A 527 -7.61 27.48 13.32
CA ALA A 527 -8.50 26.41 12.84
C ALA A 527 -8.76 25.35 13.91
N LEU A 528 -7.70 24.90 14.60
CA LEU A 528 -7.78 23.95 15.71
C LEU A 528 -8.64 24.49 16.86
N PHE A 529 -8.38 25.72 17.30
CA PHE A 529 -9.14 26.33 18.40
C PHE A 529 -10.57 26.73 18.01
N SER A 530 -10.83 27.06 16.74
CA SER A 530 -12.19 27.30 16.22
C SER A 530 -13.02 26.02 16.21
N CYS A 531 -12.44 24.90 15.75
CA CYS A 531 -13.10 23.59 15.80
C CYS A 531 -13.37 23.14 17.24
N ILE A 532 -12.40 23.26 18.14
CA ILE A 532 -12.57 22.90 19.56
C ILE A 532 -13.74 23.69 20.17
N ASN A 533 -13.80 25.01 19.94
CA ASN A 533 -14.88 25.85 20.44
C ASN A 533 -16.23 25.51 19.80
N ARG A 534 -16.27 25.17 18.51
CA ARG A 534 -17.47 24.73 17.79
C ARG A 534 -18.04 23.44 18.38
N ASN A 535 -17.20 22.45 18.60
CA ASN A 535 -17.61 21.16 19.11
C ASN A 535 -18.06 21.25 20.59
N GLU A 536 -17.40 22.08 21.39
CA GLU A 536 -17.80 22.37 22.77
C GLU A 536 -19.17 23.08 22.80
N ARG A 537 -19.39 24.09 21.95
CA ARG A 537 -20.70 24.74 21.80
C ARG A 537 -21.78 23.77 21.32
N GLY A 538 -21.47 22.91 20.36
CA GLY A 538 -22.42 21.89 19.86
C GLY A 538 -22.79 20.87 20.93
N SER A 539 -21.82 20.42 21.72
CA SER A 539 -22.06 19.54 22.87
C SER A 539 -22.98 20.19 23.89
N VAL A 540 -22.73 21.46 24.25
CA VAL A 540 -23.58 22.22 25.18
C VAL A 540 -24.97 22.46 24.59
N CYS A 541 -25.08 23.03 23.39
CA CYS A 541 -26.37 23.34 22.76
C CYS A 541 -27.22 22.07 22.58
N CYS A 542 -26.63 20.97 22.10
CA CYS A 542 -27.37 19.73 21.85
C CYS A 542 -27.55 18.87 23.10
N SER A 543 -26.93 19.24 24.24
CA SER A 543 -27.25 18.65 25.53
C SER A 543 -28.66 19.02 25.98
N TYR A 544 -29.13 20.23 25.66
CA TYR A 544 -30.47 20.74 25.99
C TYR A 544 -31.63 19.99 25.31
N ALA A 545 -31.34 19.07 24.38
CA ALA A 545 -32.33 18.15 23.83
C ALA A 545 -32.75 17.02 24.80
N GLY A 546 -32.01 16.84 25.91
CA GLY A 546 -32.32 15.81 26.92
C GLY A 546 -32.33 14.39 26.34
N HIS A 547 -33.43 13.66 26.55
CA HIS A 547 -33.64 12.28 26.06
C HIS A 547 -34.21 12.21 24.63
N HIS A 548 -34.51 13.35 24.00
CA HIS A 548 -35.09 13.36 22.64
C HIS A 548 -34.01 13.14 21.59
N THR A 549 -33.83 11.88 21.19
CA THR A 549 -32.78 11.42 20.27
C THR A 549 -32.84 12.13 18.92
N ASN A 550 -34.03 12.30 18.34
CA ASN A 550 -34.18 12.91 17.02
C ASN A 550 -33.82 14.40 17.05
N CYS A 551 -34.30 15.15 18.06
CA CYS A 551 -33.91 16.55 18.22
C CYS A 551 -32.41 16.70 18.48
N ARG A 552 -31.83 15.83 19.31
CA ARG A 552 -30.38 15.79 19.54
C ARG A 552 -29.60 15.49 18.26
N GLU A 553 -30.07 14.57 17.42
CA GLU A 553 -29.44 14.22 16.15
C GLU A 553 -29.49 15.38 15.14
N TYR A 554 -30.65 16.01 14.98
CA TYR A 554 -30.78 17.20 14.13
C TYR A 554 -29.91 18.35 14.64
N CYS A 555 -29.88 18.60 15.95
CA CYS A 555 -29.01 19.60 16.55
C CYS A 555 -27.53 19.26 16.30
N GLN A 556 -27.09 18.03 16.55
CA GLN A 556 -25.71 17.64 16.36
C GLN A 556 -25.27 17.75 14.90
N ALA A 557 -26.18 17.55 13.95
CA ALA A 557 -25.89 17.73 12.53
C ALA A 557 -25.44 19.16 12.17
N ILE A 558 -25.86 20.18 12.94
CA ILE A 558 -25.39 21.57 12.78
C ILE A 558 -23.89 21.73 13.11
N PHE A 559 -23.39 20.95 14.06
CA PHE A 559 -22.04 21.11 14.60
C PHE A 559 -21.03 20.06 14.12
N ARG A 560 -21.48 19.03 13.38
CA ARG A 560 -20.71 17.84 12.97
C ARG A 560 -19.76 18.04 11.77
N THR A 561 -19.89 19.13 11.01
CA THR A 561 -19.10 19.37 9.78
C THR A 561 -18.26 20.62 9.93
N ASP A 562 -17.14 20.78 9.21
CA ASP A 562 -16.38 22.05 9.22
C ASP A 562 -17.08 23.18 8.45
N SER A 563 -18.07 22.84 7.65
CA SER A 563 -18.85 23.78 6.84
C SER A 563 -19.86 24.56 7.69
N SER A 564 -20.25 25.77 7.24
CA SER A 564 -21.41 26.46 7.81
C SER A 564 -22.66 25.59 7.66
N PRO A 565 -23.50 25.47 8.68
CA PRO A 565 -24.71 24.64 8.63
C PRO A 565 -25.66 25.12 7.52
N GLY A 566 -26.15 24.19 6.70
CA GLY A 566 -27.01 24.51 5.56
C GLY A 566 -28.42 24.97 5.98
N PRO A 567 -29.14 25.74 5.15
CA PRO A 567 -30.49 26.23 5.46
C PRO A 567 -31.49 25.11 5.82
N SER A 568 -31.36 23.95 5.17
CA SER A 568 -32.17 22.76 5.44
C SER A 568 -31.90 22.15 6.82
N GLN A 569 -30.64 22.18 7.28
CA GLN A 569 -30.27 21.69 8.60
C GLN A 569 -30.78 22.62 9.69
N ILE A 570 -30.63 23.94 9.51
CA ILE A 570 -31.13 24.96 10.46
C ILE A 570 -32.66 24.84 10.58
N LYS A 571 -33.37 24.77 9.46
CA LYS A 571 -34.83 24.61 9.43
C LYS A 571 -35.29 23.28 10.02
N ALA A 572 -34.53 22.19 9.84
CA ALA A 572 -34.84 20.91 10.47
C ALA A 572 -34.72 20.98 12.00
N VAL A 573 -33.68 21.66 12.52
CA VAL A 573 -33.57 21.88 13.97
C VAL A 573 -34.72 22.74 14.47
N GLU A 574 -35.04 23.86 13.82
CA GLU A 574 -36.16 24.72 14.23
C GLU A 574 -37.50 23.96 14.20
N SER A 575 -37.75 23.17 13.16
CA SER A 575 -39.00 22.40 13.02
C SER A 575 -39.15 21.31 14.09
N TYR A 576 -38.08 20.54 14.36
CA TYR A 576 -38.15 19.38 15.26
C TYR A 576 -37.81 19.69 16.72
N CYS A 577 -37.08 20.76 17.00
CA CYS A 577 -36.60 21.08 18.34
C CYS A 577 -37.28 22.29 18.98
N ALA A 578 -38.00 23.14 18.24
CA ALA A 578 -38.64 24.33 18.81
C ALA A 578 -39.66 24.03 19.90
N SER A 579 -40.40 22.92 19.77
CA SER A 579 -41.34 22.45 20.80
C SER A 579 -40.66 21.64 21.92
N VAL A 580 -39.41 21.20 21.71
CA VAL A 580 -38.68 20.32 22.65
C VAL A 580 -37.85 21.14 23.64
N SER A 581 -37.09 22.12 23.15
CA SER A 581 -36.22 22.94 24.01
C SER A 581 -35.98 24.32 23.40
N PRO A 582 -36.66 25.37 23.91
CA PRO A 582 -36.44 26.75 23.48
C PRO A 582 -35.00 27.22 23.71
N GLN A 583 -34.36 26.71 24.78
CA GLN A 583 -32.97 26.99 25.12
C GLN A 583 -32.00 26.41 24.09
N LEU A 584 -32.28 25.20 23.57
CA LEU A 584 -31.52 24.62 22.46
C LEU A 584 -31.63 25.49 21.21
N ILE A 585 -32.85 25.88 20.81
CA ILE A 585 -33.07 26.72 19.62
C ILE A 585 -32.34 28.04 19.75
N HIS A 586 -32.45 28.71 20.90
CA HIS A 586 -31.76 29.97 21.12
C HIS A 586 -30.23 29.81 21.03
N CYS A 587 -29.69 28.73 21.59
CA CYS A 587 -28.26 28.39 21.54
C CYS A 587 -27.78 28.14 20.10
N VAL A 588 -28.55 27.36 19.33
CA VAL A 588 -28.27 27.05 17.92
C VAL A 588 -28.37 28.32 17.06
N ASN A 589 -29.38 29.16 17.27
CA ASN A 589 -29.58 30.38 16.47
C ASN A 589 -28.50 31.42 16.73
N ASN A 590 -28.00 31.55 17.97
CA ASN A 590 -26.86 32.41 18.27
C ASN A 590 -25.56 31.89 17.63
N TYR A 591 -25.40 30.56 17.56
CA TYR A 591 -24.29 29.93 16.85
C TYR A 591 -24.39 30.16 15.34
N THR A 592 -25.52 29.87 14.69
CA THR A 592 -25.69 30.02 13.23
C THR A 592 -25.63 31.47 12.76
N GLN A 593 -26.02 32.43 13.61
CA GLN A 593 -25.82 33.86 13.35
C GLN A 593 -24.34 34.29 13.42
N SER A 594 -23.47 33.51 14.08
CA SER A 594 -22.03 33.79 14.23
C SER A 594 -21.12 33.15 13.19
N TYR A 595 -21.64 32.26 12.32
CA TYR A 595 -20.93 31.69 11.16
C TYR A 595 -21.56 32.22 9.87
N PRO A 596 -20.86 33.05 9.07
CA PRO A 596 -21.44 33.58 7.85
C PRO A 596 -21.70 32.46 6.81
N MET A 597 -22.77 32.64 6.01
CA MET A 597 -23.12 31.80 4.87
C MET A 597 -22.00 31.80 3.80
N ARG A 598 -21.92 30.73 3.00
CA ARG A 598 -21.06 30.68 1.80
C ARG A 598 -21.30 31.93 0.95
N ASN A 599 -20.22 32.56 0.51
CA ASN A 599 -20.28 33.84 -0.17
C ASN A 599 -20.86 33.63 -1.59
N SER A 600 -22.07 34.13 -1.84
CA SER A 600 -22.73 34.08 -3.16
C SER A 600 -21.91 34.75 -4.27
N THR A 601 -20.89 35.52 -3.89
CA THR A 601 -19.93 36.20 -4.77
C THR A 601 -18.97 35.22 -5.47
N ASP A 602 -18.70 34.05 -4.88
CA ASP A 602 -17.80 33.03 -5.46
C ASP A 602 -18.41 32.37 -6.71
N SER A 603 -19.72 32.51 -6.89
CA SER A 603 -20.47 32.00 -8.06
C SER A 603 -20.78 33.08 -9.09
N LEU A 604 -20.23 34.30 -8.97
CA LEU A 604 -20.44 35.39 -9.93
C LEU A 604 -20.03 35.04 -11.36
N TYR A 605 -19.00 34.20 -11.51
CA TYR A 605 -18.55 33.72 -12.82
C TYR A 605 -19.61 32.87 -13.52
N CYS A 606 -20.57 32.29 -12.78
CA CYS A 606 -21.70 31.60 -13.39
C CYS A 606 -22.64 32.58 -14.10
N CYS A 607 -22.80 33.81 -13.59
CA CYS A 607 -23.66 34.83 -14.22
C CYS A 607 -23.23 35.18 -15.64
N GLU A 608 -21.96 34.99 -16.00
CA GLU A 608 -21.45 35.26 -17.36
C GLU A 608 -21.90 34.22 -18.38
N ARG A 609 -22.38 33.07 -17.91
CA ARG A 609 -22.94 32.01 -18.74
C ARG A 609 -24.42 32.22 -19.07
N ALA A 610 -25.07 33.26 -18.55
CA ALA A 610 -26.44 33.57 -18.95
C ALA A 610 -26.48 34.09 -20.39
N GLU A 611 -27.46 33.66 -21.19
CA GLU A 611 -27.53 34.03 -22.62
C GLU A 611 -27.93 35.51 -22.85
N ASP A 612 -28.74 36.09 -21.95
CA ASP A 612 -29.21 37.48 -22.04
C ASP A 612 -28.40 38.41 -21.12
N TYR A 613 -27.88 39.51 -21.68
CA TYR A 613 -27.13 40.54 -20.98
C TYR A 613 -27.91 41.19 -19.82
N ALA A 614 -29.24 41.33 -19.96
CA ALA A 614 -30.09 41.83 -18.87
C ALA A 614 -30.13 40.84 -17.70
N CYS A 615 -30.20 39.53 -17.99
CA CYS A 615 -30.12 38.47 -17.00
C CYS A 615 -28.71 38.34 -16.39
N GLN A 616 -27.63 38.45 -17.19
CA GLN A 616 -26.25 38.47 -16.67
C GLN A 616 -26.07 39.58 -15.62
N THR A 617 -26.57 40.78 -15.92
CA THR A 617 -26.45 41.94 -15.04
C THR A 617 -27.34 41.80 -13.80
N ALA A 618 -28.58 41.33 -13.97
CA ALA A 618 -29.48 41.05 -12.85
C ALA A 618 -28.91 39.96 -11.94
N CYS A 619 -28.33 38.90 -12.51
CA CYS A 619 -27.71 37.80 -11.79
C CYS A 619 -26.54 38.26 -10.93
N LYS A 620 -25.61 39.04 -11.51
CA LYS A 620 -24.48 39.61 -10.77
C LYS A 620 -24.99 40.47 -9.61
N LYS A 621 -26.01 41.29 -9.84
CA LYS A 621 -26.63 42.13 -8.80
C LYS A 621 -27.30 41.33 -7.68
N ILE A 622 -28.10 40.32 -8.03
CA ILE A 622 -28.89 39.49 -7.10
C ILE A 622 -27.99 38.64 -6.21
N LEU A 623 -26.97 37.99 -6.80
CA LEU A 623 -25.97 37.25 -6.04
C LEU A 623 -25.20 38.15 -5.07
N MET A 624 -25.04 39.43 -5.36
CA MET A 624 -24.33 40.37 -4.48
C MET A 624 -25.21 41.06 -3.45
N SER A 625 -26.54 41.04 -3.60
CA SER A 625 -27.47 41.75 -2.71
C SER A 625 -28.27 40.85 -1.77
N MET A 626 -28.61 39.63 -2.20
CA MET A 626 -29.46 38.72 -1.44
C MET A 626 -28.63 37.77 -0.59
N LYS A 627 -29.14 37.41 0.60
CA LYS A 627 -28.36 36.72 1.63
C LYS A 627 -28.65 35.23 1.74
N THR A 628 -29.70 34.74 1.08
CA THR A 628 -30.11 33.34 1.16
C THR A 628 -30.24 32.73 -0.23
N GLU A 629 -29.86 31.45 -0.37
CA GLU A 629 -29.91 30.72 -1.66
C GLU A 629 -31.32 30.69 -2.26
N LEU A 630 -32.36 30.62 -1.42
CA LEU A 630 -33.74 30.59 -1.88
C LEU A 630 -34.17 31.95 -2.47
N GLU A 631 -33.84 33.07 -1.81
CA GLU A 631 -34.11 34.42 -2.32
C GLU A 631 -33.33 34.71 -3.61
N ILE A 632 -32.09 34.21 -3.70
CA ILE A 632 -31.27 34.32 -4.90
C ILE A 632 -31.92 33.59 -6.07
N VAL A 633 -32.31 32.33 -5.89
CA VAL A 633 -32.89 31.51 -6.96
C VAL A 633 -34.23 32.09 -7.42
N ASP A 634 -35.11 32.47 -6.49
CA ASP A 634 -36.42 33.04 -6.85
C ASP A 634 -36.27 34.40 -7.55
N ALA A 635 -35.38 35.28 -7.07
CA ALA A 635 -35.14 36.57 -7.72
C ALA A 635 -34.46 36.43 -9.09
N LEU A 636 -33.59 35.43 -9.26
CA LEU A 636 -32.97 35.10 -10.55
C LEU A 636 -34.02 34.61 -11.54
N ILE A 637 -34.92 33.71 -11.14
CA ILE A 637 -36.00 33.20 -11.99
C ILE A 637 -36.91 34.35 -12.44
N ASP A 638 -37.26 35.24 -11.52
CA ASP A 638 -38.14 36.39 -11.82
C ASP A 638 -37.44 37.41 -12.74
N SER A 639 -36.17 37.71 -12.48
CA SER A 639 -35.42 38.74 -13.24
C SER A 639 -34.90 38.25 -14.59
N CYS A 640 -34.53 36.97 -14.70
CA CYS A 640 -34.07 36.35 -15.94
C CYS A 640 -35.23 35.79 -16.77
N LYS A 641 -36.45 35.72 -16.21
CA LYS A 641 -37.67 35.21 -16.85
C LYS A 641 -37.52 33.80 -17.46
N THR A 642 -36.60 33.01 -16.93
CA THR A 642 -36.33 31.63 -17.34
C THR A 642 -36.39 30.71 -16.13
N GLN A 643 -37.14 29.61 -16.25
CA GLN A 643 -37.13 28.56 -15.22
C GLN A 643 -35.79 27.82 -15.23
N PRO A 644 -35.29 27.38 -14.06
CA PRO A 644 -33.97 26.75 -13.95
C PRO A 644 -34.02 25.36 -14.59
N LEU A 645 -33.60 25.28 -15.84
CA LEU A 645 -33.50 24.03 -16.58
C LEU A 645 -32.07 23.49 -16.48
N PRO A 646 -31.85 22.17 -16.27
CA PRO A 646 -30.52 21.57 -16.14
C PRO A 646 -29.61 21.70 -17.37
N GLN A 647 -30.15 22.17 -18.49
CA GLN A 647 -29.42 22.45 -19.73
C GLN A 647 -29.08 23.93 -19.92
N ASP A 648 -29.53 24.82 -19.04
CA ASP A 648 -29.24 26.25 -19.11
C ASP A 648 -27.81 26.50 -18.58
N PRO A 649 -26.91 27.12 -19.36
CA PRO A 649 -25.49 27.26 -19.00
C PRO A 649 -25.24 28.04 -17.71
N LEU A 650 -26.12 29.00 -17.36
CA LEU A 650 -26.06 29.71 -16.08
C LEU A 650 -26.30 28.73 -14.92
N TRP A 651 -27.38 27.95 -15.01
CA TRP A 651 -27.82 27.03 -13.97
C TRP A 651 -26.93 25.80 -13.86
N GLN A 652 -26.40 25.29 -14.97
CA GLN A 652 -25.39 24.22 -14.98
C GLN A 652 -24.16 24.59 -14.16
N CYS A 653 -23.68 25.82 -14.30
CA CYS A 653 -22.52 26.29 -13.56
C CYS A 653 -22.73 26.33 -12.05
N PHE A 654 -23.89 26.80 -11.59
CA PHE A 654 -24.22 26.78 -10.16
C PHE A 654 -24.29 25.33 -9.64
N LEU A 655 -24.89 24.42 -10.41
CA LEU A 655 -25.06 23.01 -10.04
C LEU A 655 -23.72 22.25 -10.02
N GLU A 656 -22.80 22.53 -10.94
CA GLU A 656 -21.47 21.89 -11.00
C GLU A 656 -20.56 22.31 -9.85
N SER A 657 -20.66 23.55 -9.36
CA SER A 657 -19.89 24.03 -8.18
C SER A 657 -20.22 23.28 -6.88
N SER A 658 -21.35 22.57 -6.85
CA SER A 658 -21.76 21.74 -5.72
C SER A 658 -21.26 20.28 -5.79
N GLN A 659 -20.71 19.83 -6.92
CA GLN A 659 -20.47 18.40 -7.19
C GLN A 659 -19.00 17.96 -7.44
N SER A 660 -18.00 18.84 -7.39
CA SER A 660 -16.60 18.43 -7.67
C SER A 660 -15.74 18.17 -6.41
N ALA A 661 -15.73 16.94 -5.93
CA ALA A 661 -14.55 16.36 -5.27
C ALA A 661 -14.56 14.82 -5.32
N HIS A 662 -14.01 14.24 -6.39
CA HIS A 662 -13.56 12.85 -6.44
C HIS A 662 -12.22 12.72 -7.20
N PRO A 663 -11.44 11.64 -6.95
CA PRO A 663 -10.05 11.78 -6.53
C PRO A 663 -9.01 11.37 -7.58
N GLY A 664 -7.86 12.06 -7.56
CA GLY A 664 -6.56 11.45 -7.88
C GLY A 664 -5.72 12.07 -9.00
N VAL A 665 -5.18 13.29 -8.83
CA VAL A 665 -3.78 13.67 -9.12
C VAL A 665 -3.43 14.87 -8.21
N THR A 666 -2.34 14.77 -7.45
CA THR A 666 -1.87 15.79 -6.49
C THR A 666 -1.19 16.97 -7.17
N LEU A 667 -1.63 18.19 -6.85
CA LEU A 667 -0.74 19.34 -6.60
C LEU A 667 -1.36 20.15 -5.46
N HIS A 668 -0.57 20.45 -4.43
CA HIS A 668 -0.98 21.41 -3.41
C HIS A 668 -1.40 22.75 -4.05
N PRO A 669 -2.37 23.44 -3.46
CA PRO A 669 -2.10 24.82 -3.09
C PRO A 669 -2.13 24.97 -1.57
N PRO A 670 -1.08 25.52 -0.93
CA PRO A 670 -1.13 25.95 0.45
C PRO A 670 -1.75 27.36 0.53
N PRO A 671 -1.85 27.93 1.74
CA PRO A 671 -3.03 28.00 2.59
C PRO A 671 -3.93 29.21 2.29
N SER A 672 -5.25 29.13 2.48
CA SER A 672 -6.06 30.35 2.69
C SER A 672 -5.97 30.82 4.14
N THR A 673 -4.75 31.16 4.58
CA THR A 673 -4.56 32.25 5.52
C THR A 673 -4.48 33.54 4.70
N GLY A 674 -5.62 34.16 4.41
CA GLY A 674 -5.72 35.58 3.99
C GLY A 674 -4.98 36.08 2.74
N LEU A 675 -4.09 35.30 2.10
CA LEU A 675 -3.27 35.67 0.94
C LEU A 675 -3.13 34.45 0.02
N ASP A 676 -3.61 34.54 -1.23
CA ASP A 676 -3.40 33.49 -2.23
C ASP A 676 -2.02 33.67 -2.87
N GLY A 677 -0.98 33.04 -2.30
CA GLY A 677 0.42 33.23 -2.69
C GLY A 677 0.70 32.93 -4.16
N ALA A 678 -0.01 31.99 -4.78
CA ALA A 678 0.13 31.67 -6.20
C ALA A 678 -0.51 32.75 -7.09
N LYS A 679 -1.70 33.25 -6.73
CA LYS A 679 -2.32 34.38 -7.44
C LYS A 679 -1.58 35.69 -7.21
N LEU A 680 -1.04 35.92 -6.02
CA LEU A 680 -0.20 37.07 -5.71
C LEU A 680 1.13 37.03 -6.46
N HIS A 681 1.73 35.85 -6.62
CA HIS A 681 2.85 35.66 -7.53
C HIS A 681 2.45 36.01 -8.98
N CYS A 682 1.27 35.60 -9.44
CA CYS A 682 0.78 36.02 -10.75
C CYS A 682 0.52 37.52 -10.85
N CYS A 683 0.01 38.17 -9.80
CA CYS A 683 -0.14 39.63 -9.76
C CYS A 683 1.19 40.35 -9.96
N SER A 684 2.30 39.80 -9.44
CA SER A 684 3.63 40.37 -9.67
C SER A 684 4.06 40.39 -11.14
N LYS A 685 3.42 39.56 -12.00
CA LYS A 685 3.64 39.52 -13.45
C LYS A 685 2.82 40.56 -14.22
N ALA A 686 2.03 41.39 -13.54
CA ALA A 686 1.34 42.51 -14.17
C ALA A 686 2.35 43.47 -14.78
N ASN A 687 2.10 43.92 -16.00
CA ASN A 687 2.99 44.82 -16.72
C ASN A 687 2.85 46.26 -16.19
N THR A 688 1.65 46.69 -15.81
CA THR A 688 1.39 47.99 -15.20
C THR A 688 1.31 47.89 -13.67
N SER A 689 1.80 48.93 -12.99
CA SER A 689 1.69 49.04 -11.52
C SER A 689 0.24 49.12 -11.06
N LEU A 690 -0.63 49.77 -11.85
CA LEU A 690 -2.06 49.86 -11.58
C LEU A 690 -2.70 48.46 -11.48
N CYS A 691 -2.48 47.61 -12.49
CA CYS A 691 -3.05 46.26 -12.50
C CYS A 691 -2.37 45.34 -11.49
N ARG A 692 -1.07 45.53 -11.24
CA ARG A 692 -0.35 44.87 -10.15
C ARG A 692 -0.99 45.15 -8.80
N ASP A 693 -1.27 46.42 -8.51
CA ASP A 693 -1.79 46.86 -7.23
C ASP A 693 -3.26 46.47 -7.07
N LEU A 694 -4.07 46.59 -8.11
CA LEU A 694 -5.47 46.14 -8.11
C LEU A 694 -5.55 44.62 -7.91
N CYS A 695 -4.75 43.83 -8.63
CA CYS A 695 -4.67 42.38 -8.47
C CYS A 695 -4.18 42.00 -7.07
N THR A 696 -3.12 42.64 -6.59
CA THR A 696 -2.55 42.35 -5.26
C THR A 696 -3.56 42.68 -4.17
N LYS A 697 -4.26 43.82 -4.25
CA LYS A 697 -5.34 44.18 -3.31
C LYS A 697 -6.49 43.18 -3.33
N LEU A 698 -6.89 42.73 -4.52
CA LEU A 698 -7.92 41.70 -4.72
C LEU A 698 -7.61 40.41 -3.97
N TYR A 699 -6.35 39.98 -3.96
CA TYR A 699 -5.95 38.68 -3.41
C TYR A 699 -5.15 38.77 -2.08
N SER A 700 -5.05 39.96 -1.48
CA SER A 700 -4.35 40.19 -0.19
C SER A 700 -5.25 40.55 0.98
N SER A 701 -6.51 40.93 0.76
CA SER A 701 -7.50 41.11 1.83
C SER A 701 -8.39 39.88 1.95
N SER A 702 -8.68 39.46 3.18
CA SER A 702 -9.50 38.26 3.49
C SER A 702 -10.93 38.30 2.92
N TRP A 703 -11.34 39.43 2.35
CA TRP A 703 -12.54 39.65 1.56
C TRP A 703 -12.17 40.66 0.47
N GLY A 704 -12.34 40.33 -0.81
CA GLY A 704 -12.21 41.32 -1.88
C GLY A 704 -13.28 42.40 -1.67
N ASN A 705 -12.89 43.67 -1.59
CA ASN A 705 -13.87 44.75 -1.58
C ASN A 705 -14.58 44.76 -2.95
N PRO A 706 -15.93 44.65 -3.02
CA PRO A 706 -16.69 44.70 -4.27
C PRO A 706 -16.29 45.83 -5.25
N PRO A 707 -15.97 47.06 -4.80
CA PRO A 707 -15.51 48.12 -5.72
C PRO A 707 -14.15 47.84 -6.37
N THR A 708 -13.26 47.09 -5.72
CA THR A 708 -11.89 46.83 -6.20
C THR A 708 -11.86 45.77 -7.31
N TRP A 709 -12.80 44.81 -7.30
CA TRP A 709 -12.98 43.85 -8.38
C TRP A 709 -13.51 44.52 -9.65
N HIS A 710 -14.54 45.38 -9.53
CA HIS A 710 -15.08 46.12 -10.67
C HIS A 710 -14.04 47.02 -11.36
N GLU A 711 -13.12 47.60 -10.60
CA GLU A 711 -12.01 48.37 -11.18
C GLU A 711 -10.97 47.49 -11.88
N PHE A 712 -10.64 46.32 -11.32
CA PHE A 712 -9.71 45.37 -11.94
C PHE A 712 -10.27 44.76 -13.23
N ASP A 713 -11.51 44.29 -13.22
CA ASP A 713 -12.21 43.73 -14.39
C ASP A 713 -12.23 44.76 -15.53
N ARG A 714 -12.67 45.99 -15.23
CA ARG A 714 -12.76 47.07 -16.22
C ARG A 714 -11.40 47.51 -16.79
N LEU A 715 -10.36 47.57 -15.96
CA LEU A 715 -9.08 48.19 -16.34
C LEU A 715 -7.98 47.20 -16.73
N CYS A 716 -8.06 45.94 -16.29
CA CYS A 716 -6.96 44.98 -16.34
C CYS A 716 -7.31 43.67 -17.02
N GLU A 717 -8.50 43.10 -16.78
CA GLU A 717 -8.89 41.77 -17.30
C GLU A 717 -8.94 41.72 -18.84
N TYR A 718 -9.23 42.87 -19.44
CA TYR A 718 -9.34 43.03 -20.88
C TYR A 718 -8.18 43.82 -21.51
N SER A 719 -7.11 44.09 -20.74
CA SER A 719 -5.96 44.84 -21.23
C SER A 719 -4.95 43.92 -21.94
N PRO A 720 -4.64 44.12 -23.24
CA PRO A 720 -3.65 43.30 -23.95
C PRO A 720 -2.22 43.48 -23.39
N ALA A 721 -1.96 44.54 -22.63
CA ALA A 721 -0.67 44.73 -21.96
C ALA A 721 -0.48 43.79 -20.75
N GLU A 722 -1.55 43.19 -20.24
CA GLU A 722 -1.55 42.41 -18.99
C GLU A 722 -1.62 40.88 -19.19
N VAL A 723 -1.48 40.42 -20.44
CA VAL A 723 -1.60 39.00 -20.84
C VAL A 723 -0.76 38.09 -19.95
N SER A 724 0.46 38.48 -19.58
CA SER A 724 1.33 37.65 -18.74
C SER A 724 0.78 37.39 -17.33
N MET A 725 0.13 38.39 -16.72
CA MET A 725 -0.55 38.22 -15.43
C MET A 725 -1.82 37.39 -15.59
N LEU A 726 -2.64 37.72 -16.59
CA LEU A 726 -3.94 37.09 -16.81
C LEU A 726 -3.79 35.61 -17.14
N THR A 727 -2.85 35.25 -18.01
CA THR A 727 -2.55 33.86 -18.33
C THR A 727 -2.02 33.11 -17.12
N CYS A 728 -1.14 33.73 -16.32
CA CYS A 728 -0.69 33.11 -15.06
C CYS A 728 -1.85 32.86 -14.08
N LEU A 729 -2.76 33.84 -13.92
CA LEU A 729 -3.93 33.70 -13.06
C LEU A 729 -4.88 32.61 -13.55
N ALA A 730 -5.08 32.50 -14.87
CA ALA A 730 -5.86 31.42 -15.48
C ALA A 730 -5.20 30.05 -15.27
N ASP A 731 -3.87 29.96 -15.41
CA ASP A 731 -3.11 28.73 -15.23
C ASP A 731 -3.12 28.22 -13.79
N VAL A 732 -3.13 29.12 -12.80
CA VAL A 732 -3.29 28.79 -11.38
C VAL A 732 -4.70 28.31 -11.06
N ARG A 733 -5.73 28.76 -11.81
CA ARG A 733 -7.12 28.31 -11.64
C ARG A 733 -7.36 26.90 -12.18
N GLU A 734 -6.65 26.48 -13.24
CA GLU A 734 -6.84 25.18 -13.93
C GLU A 734 -5.49 24.45 -14.15
N PRO A 735 -5.01 23.63 -13.20
CA PRO A 735 -3.70 22.97 -13.29
C PRO A 735 -3.67 21.82 -14.31
N CYS A 736 -2.49 21.59 -14.92
CA CYS A 736 -2.28 20.54 -15.91
C CYS A 736 -2.34 19.11 -15.32
N GLN A 737 -2.97 18.19 -16.05
CA GLN A 737 -3.17 16.78 -15.70
C GLN A 737 -2.73 15.84 -16.83
N LEU A 738 -2.42 14.58 -16.51
CA LEU A 738 -1.94 13.61 -17.49
C LEU A 738 -3.06 13.00 -18.34
N GLY A 739 -2.92 13.18 -19.65
CA GLY A 739 -3.59 12.43 -20.71
C GLY A 739 -5.09 12.65 -20.88
N CYS A 740 -5.57 12.10 -21.99
CA CYS A 740 -6.96 12.15 -22.41
C CYS A 740 -7.52 10.76 -22.65
N ARG A 741 -8.72 10.49 -22.11
CA ARG A 741 -9.36 9.18 -22.21
C ARG A 741 -10.82 9.33 -22.68
N ASN A 742 -11.18 8.53 -23.68
CA ASN A 742 -12.56 8.30 -24.10
C ASN A 742 -13.32 9.56 -24.55
N LEU A 743 -12.64 10.52 -25.19
CA LEU A 743 -13.29 11.64 -25.86
C LEU A 743 -13.99 11.14 -27.13
N SER A 744 -15.19 11.64 -27.37
CA SER A 744 -16.08 11.23 -28.45
C SER A 744 -16.00 12.12 -29.70
N TYR A 745 -15.70 13.41 -29.53
CA TYR A 745 -15.63 14.39 -30.61
C TYR A 745 -14.18 14.74 -30.98
N CYS A 746 -13.38 15.13 -29.99
CA CYS A 746 -11.94 15.44 -30.08
C CYS A 746 -11.06 14.19 -29.98
N THR A 747 -11.38 13.17 -30.78
CA THR A 747 -10.77 11.84 -30.70
C THR A 747 -9.26 11.83 -30.91
N ASN A 748 -8.69 12.79 -31.65
CA ASN A 748 -7.25 12.91 -31.91
C ASN A 748 -6.41 13.23 -30.66
N PHE A 749 -7.09 13.60 -29.56
CA PHE A 749 -6.48 13.79 -28.25
C PHE A 749 -6.45 12.50 -27.43
N ASN A 750 -7.24 11.47 -27.77
CA ASN A 750 -7.21 10.18 -27.09
C ASN A 750 -5.86 9.46 -27.29
N ASN A 751 -5.55 8.52 -26.40
CA ASN A 751 -4.35 7.67 -26.44
C ASN A 751 -3.02 8.43 -26.27
N ARG A 752 -3.05 9.58 -25.59
CA ARG A 752 -1.88 10.37 -25.21
C ARG A 752 -1.65 10.33 -23.69
N PRO A 753 -1.32 9.17 -23.09
CA PRO A 753 -1.31 8.99 -21.63
C PRO A 753 -0.17 9.72 -20.90
N THR A 754 0.83 10.21 -21.64
CA THR A 754 2.04 10.86 -21.11
C THR A 754 2.09 12.37 -21.37
N GLU A 755 1.17 12.91 -22.17
CA GLU A 755 1.06 14.34 -22.43
C GLU A 755 0.19 15.00 -21.35
N LEU A 756 0.42 16.30 -21.09
CA LEU A 756 -0.32 17.05 -20.09
C LEU A 756 -1.40 17.90 -20.76
N PHE A 757 -2.58 18.03 -20.13
CA PHE A 757 -3.72 18.83 -20.59
C PHE A 757 -4.38 19.52 -19.39
N ARG A 758 -4.94 20.73 -19.54
CA ARG A 758 -5.67 21.40 -18.45
C ARG A 758 -7.09 20.86 -18.27
N SER A 759 -7.73 20.43 -19.35
CA SER A 759 -9.17 20.16 -19.37
C SER A 759 -9.52 18.97 -20.27
N CYS A 760 -9.19 17.75 -19.82
CA CYS A 760 -9.49 16.55 -20.59
C CYS A 760 -10.68 15.75 -20.05
N ASN A 761 -11.89 16.19 -20.40
CA ASN A 761 -13.13 15.58 -19.96
C ASN A 761 -14.23 15.72 -21.04
N ALA A 762 -15.37 15.04 -20.83
CA ALA A 762 -16.49 15.05 -21.75
C ALA A 762 -17.14 16.44 -21.93
N GLN A 763 -17.02 17.34 -20.95
CA GLN A 763 -17.57 18.69 -21.04
C GLN A 763 -16.74 19.55 -22.00
N SER A 764 -15.41 19.49 -21.94
CA SER A 764 -14.51 20.14 -22.90
C SER A 764 -14.67 19.56 -24.31
N ASP A 765 -14.87 18.25 -24.42
CA ASP A 765 -15.17 17.57 -25.68
C ASP A 765 -16.48 18.09 -26.32
N GLN A 766 -17.50 18.27 -25.49
CA GLN A 766 -18.79 18.84 -25.91
C GLN A 766 -18.69 20.34 -26.19
N GLY A 767 -17.88 21.08 -25.44
CA GLY A 767 -17.59 22.50 -25.65
C GLY A 767 -16.99 22.75 -27.03
N ALA A 768 -16.04 21.92 -27.45
CA ALA A 768 -15.43 22.02 -28.78
C ALA A 768 -16.47 21.80 -29.89
N MET A 769 -17.38 20.84 -29.70
CA MET A 769 -18.48 20.61 -30.63
C MET A 769 -19.44 21.82 -30.72
N ASN A 770 -19.68 22.50 -29.60
CA ASN A 770 -20.55 23.67 -29.55
C ASN A 770 -19.91 24.90 -30.20
N ASP A 771 -18.61 25.12 -30.00
CA ASP A 771 -17.86 26.19 -30.67
C ASP A 771 -17.90 26.02 -32.18
N MET A 772 -17.70 24.80 -32.68
CA MET A 772 -17.80 24.49 -34.10
C MET A 772 -19.19 24.85 -34.66
N LYS A 773 -20.27 24.49 -33.97
CA LYS A 773 -21.65 24.87 -34.36
C LYS A 773 -21.87 26.38 -34.33
N LEU A 774 -21.22 27.10 -33.43
CA LEU A 774 -21.35 28.55 -33.33
C LEU A 774 -20.64 29.25 -34.50
N TRP A 775 -19.44 28.80 -34.84
CA TRP A 775 -18.63 29.37 -35.92
C TRP A 775 -19.20 29.09 -37.32
N GLU A 776 -20.04 28.06 -37.48
CA GLU A 776 -20.86 27.83 -38.70
C GLU A 776 -21.74 29.03 -39.08
N LYS A 777 -22.02 29.94 -38.13
CA LYS A 777 -22.79 31.17 -38.39
C LYS A 777 -21.98 32.22 -39.18
N GLY A 778 -20.73 31.91 -39.57
CA GLY A 778 -19.89 32.75 -40.45
C GLY A 778 -19.17 33.90 -39.74
N SER A 779 -19.13 33.89 -38.41
CA SER A 779 -18.34 34.85 -37.64
C SER A 779 -17.86 34.25 -36.32
N ILE A 780 -16.60 34.54 -35.97
CA ILE A 780 -15.99 34.17 -34.70
C ILE A 780 -15.93 35.45 -33.86
N LYS A 781 -16.62 35.44 -32.73
CA LYS A 781 -16.69 36.58 -31.82
C LYS A 781 -15.57 36.49 -30.79
N MET A 782 -14.63 37.43 -30.83
CA MET A 782 -13.61 37.62 -29.80
C MET A 782 -13.89 38.93 -29.04
N PRO A 783 -13.40 39.09 -27.79
CA PRO A 783 -13.72 40.27 -26.97
C PRO A 783 -13.46 41.63 -27.63
N PHE A 784 -12.52 41.72 -28.58
CA PHE A 784 -12.12 42.98 -29.22
C PHE A 784 -12.19 42.96 -30.75
N ILE A 785 -12.53 41.82 -31.37
CA ILE A 785 -12.61 41.69 -32.84
C ILE A 785 -13.60 40.59 -33.23
N ASN A 786 -14.42 40.86 -34.24
CA ASN A 786 -15.24 39.84 -34.88
C ASN A 786 -14.55 39.42 -36.18
N ILE A 787 -14.24 38.13 -36.31
CA ILE A 787 -13.54 37.60 -37.48
C ILE A 787 -14.58 36.91 -38.36
N PRO A 788 -14.95 37.49 -39.51
CA PRO A 788 -15.89 36.84 -40.42
C PRO A 788 -15.18 35.68 -41.13
N VAL A 789 -15.84 34.53 -41.19
CA VAL A 789 -15.27 33.31 -41.78
C VAL A 789 -16.23 32.76 -42.83
N LEU A 790 -15.67 32.12 -43.84
CA LEU A 790 -16.42 31.33 -44.82
C LEU A 790 -17.03 30.09 -44.13
N ASP A 791 -17.88 29.36 -44.84
CA ASP A 791 -18.51 28.13 -44.33
C ASP A 791 -17.44 27.09 -43.93
N ILE A 792 -17.16 27.02 -42.62
CA ILE A 792 -16.08 26.21 -42.05
C ILE A 792 -16.31 24.70 -42.20
N LYS A 793 -17.55 24.26 -42.48
CA LYS A 793 -17.85 22.85 -42.80
C LYS A 793 -17.23 22.43 -44.12
N LYS A 794 -17.05 23.38 -45.04
CA LYS A 794 -16.46 23.16 -46.37
C LYS A 794 -15.02 23.61 -46.43
N CYS A 795 -14.68 24.67 -45.69
CA CYS A 795 -13.37 25.24 -45.69
C CYS A 795 -12.56 24.73 -44.49
N GLN A 796 -11.69 23.73 -44.73
CA GLN A 796 -10.75 23.16 -43.75
C GLN A 796 -11.41 22.62 -42.45
N PRO A 797 -12.40 21.71 -42.55
CA PRO A 797 -13.20 21.27 -41.40
C PRO A 797 -12.38 20.61 -40.28
N GLU A 798 -11.38 19.80 -40.63
CA GLU A 798 -10.51 19.15 -39.63
C GLU A 798 -9.62 20.16 -38.89
N MET A 799 -9.19 21.22 -39.58
CA MET A 799 -8.38 22.26 -38.97
C MET A 799 -9.18 23.13 -38.00
N TRP A 800 -10.41 23.49 -38.36
CA TRP A 800 -11.32 24.16 -37.43
C TRP A 800 -11.72 23.28 -36.25
N LYS A 801 -11.91 21.98 -36.47
CA LYS A 801 -12.12 21.01 -35.39
C LYS A 801 -10.92 20.94 -34.45
N ALA A 802 -9.70 20.89 -34.98
CA ALA A 802 -8.48 20.89 -34.18
C ALA A 802 -8.31 22.19 -33.38
N ILE A 803 -8.69 23.35 -33.93
CA ILE A 803 -8.73 24.62 -33.17
C ILE A 803 -9.72 24.52 -32.00
N ALA A 804 -10.97 24.12 -32.27
CA ALA A 804 -12.00 24.01 -31.24
C ALA A 804 -11.57 23.05 -30.12
N CYS A 805 -11.02 21.89 -30.48
CA CYS A 805 -10.50 20.92 -29.52
C CYS A 805 -9.28 21.44 -28.75
N SER A 806 -8.34 22.13 -29.40
CA SER A 806 -7.15 22.68 -28.74
C SER A 806 -7.48 23.80 -27.76
N LEU A 807 -8.49 24.62 -28.06
CA LEU A 807 -8.95 25.71 -27.19
C LEU A 807 -9.71 25.19 -25.96
N GLN A 808 -10.45 24.09 -26.11
CA GLN A 808 -11.28 23.52 -25.04
C GLN A 808 -10.56 22.47 -24.18
N ILE A 809 -9.63 21.69 -24.76
CA ILE A 809 -8.85 20.65 -24.04
C ILE A 809 -7.53 21.19 -23.49
N LYS A 810 -6.99 22.25 -24.11
CA LYS A 810 -5.84 23.04 -23.66
C LYS A 810 -4.58 22.18 -23.34
N PRO A 811 -3.80 21.81 -24.37
CA PRO A 811 -2.49 21.18 -24.19
C PRO A 811 -1.57 21.95 -23.24
N CYS A 812 -0.87 21.22 -22.39
CA CYS A 812 0.13 21.73 -21.48
C CYS A 812 1.52 21.25 -21.87
N HIS A 813 2.45 22.19 -22.02
CA HIS A 813 3.87 21.88 -22.14
C HIS A 813 4.61 22.47 -20.94
N SER A 814 5.70 21.83 -20.53
CA SER A 814 6.52 22.27 -19.39
C SER A 814 7.07 23.69 -19.51
N LYS A 815 7.03 24.25 -20.73
CA LYS A 815 7.50 25.61 -21.05
C LYS A 815 6.43 26.53 -21.66
N SER A 816 5.25 26.03 -22.04
CA SER A 816 4.24 26.83 -22.74
C SER A 816 3.61 27.87 -21.81
N ARG A 817 3.54 29.12 -22.28
CA ARG A 817 2.98 30.27 -21.55
C ARG A 817 1.53 30.59 -21.90
N GLY A 818 0.82 29.76 -22.68
CA GLY A 818 -0.60 29.97 -23.01
C GLY A 818 -1.22 28.91 -23.91
N SER A 819 -2.56 28.85 -23.94
CA SER A 819 -3.34 27.93 -24.80
C SER A 819 -3.77 28.59 -26.11
N ILE A 820 -2.79 29.09 -26.87
CA ILE A 820 -3.02 29.86 -28.12
C ILE A 820 -2.35 29.12 -29.29
N ILE A 821 -3.01 29.09 -30.45
CA ILE A 821 -2.47 28.45 -31.66
C ILE A 821 -1.34 29.28 -32.29
N CYS A 822 -0.41 28.63 -32.98
CA CYS A 822 0.72 29.29 -33.64
C CYS A 822 0.27 30.29 -34.73
N LYS A 823 1.05 31.37 -34.92
CA LYS A 823 0.76 32.44 -35.87
C LYS A 823 0.71 31.92 -37.31
N SER A 824 1.60 31.00 -37.70
CA SER A 824 1.59 30.35 -39.01
C SER A 824 0.25 29.68 -39.29
N ASP A 825 -0.23 28.91 -38.32
CA ASP A 825 -1.48 28.15 -38.43
C ASP A 825 -2.67 29.12 -38.51
N CYS A 826 -2.71 30.12 -37.62
CA CYS A 826 -3.73 31.18 -37.65
C CYS A 826 -3.78 31.87 -39.03
N VAL A 827 -2.62 32.29 -39.56
CA VAL A 827 -2.54 32.99 -40.84
C VAL A 827 -2.98 32.08 -41.98
N GLU A 828 -2.57 30.82 -41.98
CA GLU A 828 -2.99 29.83 -42.98
C GLU A 828 -4.50 29.66 -43.00
N ILE A 829 -5.11 29.48 -41.83
CA ILE A 829 -6.55 29.30 -41.65
C ILE A 829 -7.30 30.54 -42.15
N LEU A 830 -6.90 31.74 -41.71
CA LEU A 830 -7.60 32.97 -42.09
C LEU A 830 -7.37 33.36 -43.56
N LYS A 831 -6.24 33.01 -44.18
CA LYS A 831 -6.04 33.18 -45.63
C LYS A 831 -6.97 32.30 -46.45
N LYS A 832 -7.16 31.05 -46.03
CA LYS A 832 -7.96 30.07 -46.77
C LYS A 832 -9.45 30.20 -46.48
N CYS A 833 -9.82 30.49 -45.24
CA CYS A 833 -11.19 30.40 -44.73
C CYS A 833 -11.71 31.68 -44.06
N GLY A 834 -10.93 32.74 -43.97
CA GLY A 834 -11.43 34.07 -43.59
C GLY A 834 -12.20 34.70 -44.75
N ASP A 835 -13.33 35.34 -44.45
CA ASP A 835 -14.09 36.09 -45.45
C ASP A 835 -13.46 37.48 -45.63
N LEU A 836 -12.40 37.54 -46.44
CA LEU A 836 -11.61 38.76 -46.69
C LEU A 836 -12.46 39.95 -47.18
N SER A 837 -13.61 39.69 -47.82
CA SER A 837 -14.51 40.73 -48.30
C SER A 837 -15.23 41.48 -47.17
N LYS A 838 -15.29 40.88 -45.98
CA LYS A 838 -15.95 41.42 -44.79
C LYS A 838 -14.98 41.85 -43.71
N PHE A 839 -13.67 41.79 -43.96
CA PHE A 839 -12.67 42.22 -42.99
C PHE A 839 -12.75 43.75 -42.83
N PRO A 840 -12.67 44.29 -41.60
CA PRO A 840 -12.62 45.74 -41.38
C PRO A 840 -11.42 46.37 -42.11
N GLU A 841 -11.56 47.59 -42.63
CA GLU A 841 -10.49 48.27 -43.38
C GLU A 841 -9.18 48.32 -42.59
N GLY A 842 -8.08 47.86 -43.22
CA GLY A 842 -6.75 47.79 -42.61
C GLY A 842 -6.42 46.48 -41.90
N HIS A 843 -7.36 45.53 -41.77
CA HIS A 843 -7.11 44.21 -41.21
C HIS A 843 -6.90 43.16 -42.31
N MET A 844 -5.67 42.64 -42.40
CA MET A 844 -5.29 41.45 -43.17
C MET A 844 -5.14 40.23 -42.24
N PRO A 845 -5.23 38.97 -42.73
CA PRO A 845 -4.99 37.77 -41.93
C PRO A 845 -3.73 37.85 -41.05
N GLU A 846 -2.63 38.39 -41.60
CA GLU A 846 -1.37 38.61 -40.88
C GLU A 846 -1.53 39.56 -39.69
N SER A 847 -2.18 40.71 -39.89
CA SER A 847 -2.40 41.70 -38.82
C SER A 847 -3.37 41.21 -37.74
N ILE A 848 -4.35 40.37 -38.11
CA ILE A 848 -5.28 39.76 -37.17
C ILE A 848 -4.53 38.71 -36.33
N CYS A 849 -3.74 37.85 -36.98
CA CYS A 849 -2.96 36.85 -36.27
C CYS A 849 -1.78 37.43 -35.49
N GLU A 850 -1.26 38.61 -35.86
CA GLU A 850 -0.32 39.39 -35.03
C GLU A 850 -0.93 39.76 -33.67
N LEU A 851 -2.24 40.02 -33.64
CA LEU A 851 -2.97 40.37 -32.43
C LEU A 851 -3.39 39.13 -31.61
N LEU A 852 -3.70 38.03 -32.30
CA LEU A 852 -4.33 36.86 -31.67
C LEU A 852 -3.34 35.74 -31.31
N SER A 853 -2.22 35.63 -32.04
CA SER A 853 -1.32 34.49 -31.95
C SER A 853 0.14 34.94 -31.75
N PRO A 854 0.87 34.34 -30.79
CA PRO A 854 2.31 34.60 -30.65
C PRO A 854 3.09 34.00 -31.82
N THR A 855 4.34 34.44 -32.00
CA THR A 855 5.26 33.91 -33.02
C THR A 855 5.40 32.39 -32.93
N ASP A 856 5.79 31.75 -34.03
CA ASP A 856 5.87 30.28 -34.17
C ASP A 856 7.04 29.64 -33.41
N ASP A 857 7.15 29.96 -32.12
CA ASP A 857 8.01 29.29 -31.17
C ASP A 857 7.19 28.24 -30.42
N LEU A 858 7.64 26.99 -30.48
CA LEU A 858 7.05 25.83 -29.81
C LEU A 858 6.97 25.99 -28.29
N GLU A 859 7.70 26.95 -27.71
CA GLU A 859 7.60 27.30 -26.28
C GLU A 859 6.47 28.30 -25.98
N THR A 860 5.81 28.88 -26.98
CA THR A 860 4.80 29.96 -26.78
C THR A 860 3.45 29.70 -27.44
N CYS A 861 3.38 28.76 -28.39
CA CYS A 861 2.17 28.46 -29.15
C CYS A 861 1.90 26.96 -29.31
N ILE A 862 0.66 26.62 -29.67
CA ILE A 862 0.20 25.26 -29.96
C ILE A 862 0.20 25.04 -31.48
N PRO A 863 1.06 24.15 -32.02
CA PRO A 863 1.02 23.79 -33.43
C PRO A 863 -0.14 22.82 -33.69
N LEU A 864 -1.02 23.15 -34.63
CA LEU A 864 -2.23 22.37 -34.92
C LEU A 864 -1.93 21.04 -35.60
N GLU A 865 -0.84 20.93 -36.36
CA GLU A 865 -0.44 19.71 -37.08
C GLU A 865 -0.38 18.47 -36.16
N ARG A 866 -0.07 18.66 -34.87
CA ARG A 866 0.00 17.56 -33.90
C ARG A 866 -1.36 16.95 -33.54
N TYR A 867 -2.46 17.64 -33.85
CA TYR A 867 -3.82 17.32 -33.42
C TYR A 867 -4.82 17.18 -34.59
N LEU A 868 -4.34 17.35 -35.82
CA LEU A 868 -5.09 17.09 -37.06
C LEU A 868 -5.31 15.59 -37.30
#